data_AF-A0A6C1PFP5-F1
#
_entry.id   AF-A0A6C1PFP5-F1
#
_cell.length_a   1.000
_cell.length_b   1.000
_cell.length_c   1.000
_cell.angle_alpha   90.00
_cell.angle_beta   90.00
_cell.angle_gamma   90.00
#
_symmetry.space_group_name_H-M   'P 1'
#
loop_
_entity.id
_entity.type
_entity.pdbx_description
1 polymer ?
#
loop_
_entity_poly.entity_id
_entity_poly.type
_entity_poly.pdbx_seq_one_letter_code
_entity_poly.pdbx_strand_id
1 'polypeptide(L)'
;MEQAGSVPILDALEQRLDGIAGAIAAFRGGVDDVVVLDTVANGDEPGELSPEESDLSGINPGESVFEFVLERIVQGLHSHLGGADPEQFDRVVRSAPEIVCTLDGDARVVSVNDRFFEQLGYPPEQVVGSRFFEFVSDGFEHKLAARVRGLSGSPEHEVSRPDDILVLRARRENGTNVSFECVTIPAARGSDPVLVVVLRDMSLHRSLIDQLRESKDNYDALSETLTEAIVRIDESFRIVFANSAVRSTFGYAADELRGQPFSILFPDAMYARHEAEFRKYFFVDDQDRRMIGMRNTVELLGKHKNRGVTPMEMSFGNAKDYRGRTLTCIIRDITQRKNAERRLRRLAYHDQLTGLGNRDLFDIEIRKVLERPEALAGGMAALLFLDLDGFKQINDTMGHDAGDQLLIDTGARLSRTLRESDSVYRFGGDEFVVLLGYIHQRRDAAVVANKILGEIRRPFELSSATEGGRNTATVGVSIGIALIPVDGSTIEAVTKAADLAMYHAKESGKNRFSYYRVDLNDRAVERWELEQGIRSALENGDFDLHYQPIVDTDGAIRGLEALLRWNHRTKGAIAPSRFIPVAEETGIIVPLGNWVLETACRDIRRWNDSGHPDVYVSVNLSPRQFDQRDLVETVGGAFERTGANPANVRLEITESCIMSAPEEAIERMHTLKARH
;
A
#
# COMPACT_ATOMS: atom_id res chain seq x y z
N MET A 1 1.76 12.85 3.61
CA MET A 1 3.14 13.36 3.83
C MET A 1 4.11 12.41 3.11
N GLU A 2 3.85 12.16 1.83
CA GLU A 2 4.50 11.14 1.00
C GLU A 2 4.96 11.81 -0.29
N GLN A 3 6.27 12.01 -0.44
CA GLN A 3 7.02 12.16 -1.69
C GLN A 3 8.47 12.50 -1.32
N ALA A 4 9.24 11.52 -0.88
CA ALA A 4 10.70 11.61 -0.81
C ALA A 4 11.26 10.20 -0.56
N GLY A 5 11.92 9.61 -1.56
CA GLY A 5 12.71 8.40 -1.34
C GLY A 5 12.72 7.44 -2.52
N SER A 6 13.60 7.69 -3.50
CA SER A 6 14.25 6.66 -4.37
C SER A 6 15.00 7.29 -5.56
N VAL A 7 14.69 8.54 -5.92
CA VAL A 7 15.39 9.32 -6.96
C VAL A 7 16.90 9.60 -6.72
N PRO A 8 17.42 9.74 -5.47
CA PRO A 8 18.79 10.25 -5.29
C PRO A 8 19.93 9.37 -5.82
N ILE A 9 19.69 8.06 -6.01
CA ILE A 9 20.74 7.10 -6.36
C ILE A 9 20.98 7.06 -7.87
N LEU A 10 19.92 7.18 -8.68
CA LEU A 10 20.03 7.27 -10.13
C LEU A 10 20.69 8.59 -10.54
N ASP A 11 20.25 9.71 -9.95
CA ASP A 11 20.85 11.03 -10.17
C ASP A 11 22.33 11.07 -9.75
N ALA A 12 22.70 10.41 -8.65
CA ALA A 12 24.09 10.33 -8.19
C ALA A 12 24.98 9.44 -9.08
N LEU A 13 24.40 8.42 -9.72
CA LEU A 13 25.10 7.56 -10.69
C LEU A 13 25.24 8.26 -12.05
N GLU A 14 24.20 8.96 -12.52
CA GLU A 14 24.24 9.77 -13.75
C GLU A 14 25.25 10.92 -13.65
N GLN A 15 25.23 11.70 -12.55
CA GLN A 15 26.21 12.78 -12.37
C GLN A 15 27.66 12.28 -12.34
N ARG A 16 27.91 11.07 -11.84
CA ARG A 16 29.24 10.44 -11.86
C ARG A 16 29.62 9.92 -13.25
N LEU A 17 28.66 9.40 -14.02
CA LEU A 17 28.87 8.96 -15.40
C LEU A 17 29.12 10.14 -16.35
N ASP A 18 28.44 11.26 -16.17
CA ASP A 18 28.70 12.51 -16.91
C ASP A 18 30.08 13.09 -16.58
N GLY A 19 30.54 12.98 -15.33
CA GLY A 19 31.91 13.32 -14.95
C GLY A 19 32.96 12.46 -15.66
N ILE A 20 32.67 11.17 -15.87
CA ILE A 20 33.54 10.23 -16.60
C ILE A 20 33.48 10.49 -18.11
N ALA A 21 32.30 10.78 -18.68
CA ALA A 21 32.14 11.16 -20.07
C ALA A 21 32.81 12.50 -20.38
N GLY A 22 32.77 13.46 -19.46
CA GLY A 22 33.50 14.73 -19.54
C GLY A 22 35.02 14.55 -19.50
N ALA A 23 35.53 13.62 -18.68
CA ALA A 23 36.95 13.25 -18.65
C ALA A 23 37.40 12.54 -19.94
N ILE A 24 36.54 11.72 -20.55
CA ILE A 24 36.78 11.05 -21.83
C ILE A 24 36.66 12.03 -23.02
N ALA A 25 35.74 13.00 -22.96
CA ALA A 25 35.58 14.05 -23.98
C ALA A 25 36.75 15.06 -23.94
N ALA A 26 37.25 15.40 -22.75
CA ALA A 26 38.48 16.18 -22.59
C ALA A 26 39.72 15.47 -23.16
N PHE A 27 39.68 14.14 -23.23
CA PHE A 27 40.73 13.33 -23.88
C PHE A 27 40.59 13.27 -25.42
N ARG A 28 39.38 13.48 -25.96
CA ARG A 28 39.11 13.49 -27.42
C ARG A 28 39.20 14.87 -28.08
N GLY A 29 39.04 15.97 -27.32
CA GLY A 29 39.16 17.34 -27.84
C GLY A 29 40.56 17.75 -28.36
N GLY A 30 41.52 16.83 -28.45
CA GLY A 30 42.84 17.06 -29.05
C GLY A 30 43.12 16.25 -30.32
N VAL A 31 42.18 15.41 -30.79
CA VAL A 31 42.36 14.56 -31.98
C VAL A 31 41.03 14.39 -32.69
N ASP A 32 40.58 15.40 -33.43
CA ASP A 32 39.54 15.26 -34.46
C ASP A 32 39.57 16.51 -35.36
N ASP A 33 40.39 16.45 -36.41
CA ASP A 33 40.20 17.24 -37.63
C ASP A 33 40.92 16.55 -38.80
N VAL A 34 40.41 15.40 -39.26
CA VAL A 34 40.59 14.95 -40.65
C VAL A 34 39.33 14.19 -41.10
N VAL A 35 38.57 14.84 -41.98
CA VAL A 35 37.46 14.26 -42.74
C VAL A 35 38.03 13.35 -43.83
N VAL A 36 37.55 12.11 -43.91
CA VAL A 36 37.75 11.22 -45.08
C VAL A 36 36.47 11.20 -45.90
N LEU A 37 36.55 11.57 -47.18
CA LEU A 37 35.55 11.22 -48.20
C LEU A 37 36.21 10.34 -49.27
N ASP A 38 35.53 9.23 -49.52
CA ASP A 38 35.80 8.16 -50.49
C ASP A 38 36.08 8.66 -51.93
N THR A 39 36.92 7.92 -52.67
CA THR A 39 36.89 7.91 -54.14
C THR A 39 36.79 6.49 -54.70
N VAL A 40 35.95 6.32 -55.73
CA VAL A 40 35.97 5.18 -56.66
C VAL A 40 35.92 5.72 -58.11
N ALA A 41 37.03 5.52 -58.81
CA ALA A 41 37.28 5.18 -60.22
C ALA A 41 36.57 5.85 -61.44
N ASN A 42 37.45 6.24 -62.39
CA ASN A 42 37.40 6.22 -63.88
C ASN A 42 36.99 7.47 -64.69
N GLY A 43 37.96 8.00 -65.47
CA GLY A 43 37.79 8.40 -66.88
C GLY A 43 38.11 9.85 -67.30
N ASP A 44 39.24 10.02 -68.00
CA ASP A 44 39.64 11.09 -68.97
C ASP A 44 40.17 12.48 -68.52
N GLU A 45 41.32 12.83 -69.11
CA GLU A 45 42.21 14.02 -69.03
C GLU A 45 41.63 15.36 -69.56
N PRO A 46 42.35 16.54 -69.53
CA PRO A 46 43.41 17.02 -68.61
C PRO A 46 43.19 18.48 -68.12
N GLY A 47 43.84 18.90 -67.03
CA GLY A 47 43.94 20.33 -66.68
C GLY A 47 44.58 20.67 -65.33
N GLU A 48 45.88 21.02 -65.37
CA GLU A 48 46.61 21.96 -64.50
C GLU A 48 46.93 21.64 -63.01
N LEU A 49 48.23 21.36 -62.78
CA LEU A 49 49.16 21.92 -61.76
C LEU A 49 49.00 21.59 -60.25
N SER A 50 49.79 20.59 -59.82
CA SER A 50 50.69 20.42 -58.62
C SER A 50 50.66 21.38 -57.41
N PRO A 51 51.17 21.03 -56.19
CA PRO A 51 52.06 19.89 -55.84
C PRO A 51 51.79 19.09 -54.53
N GLU A 52 52.07 17.78 -54.62
CA GLU A 52 52.73 16.87 -53.65
C GLU A 52 52.39 16.93 -52.14
N GLU A 53 51.51 16.02 -51.69
CA GLU A 53 51.45 15.51 -50.31
C GLU A 53 51.96 14.05 -50.28
N SER A 54 52.93 13.80 -49.40
CA SER A 54 53.57 12.50 -49.18
C SER A 54 52.81 11.64 -48.15
N ASP A 55 52.55 10.41 -48.56
CA ASP A 55 52.13 9.19 -47.84
C ASP A 55 52.39 9.09 -46.32
N LEU A 56 51.34 8.80 -45.53
CA LEU A 56 51.39 8.37 -44.12
C LEU A 56 50.37 7.25 -43.85
N SER A 57 50.37 6.21 -44.69
CA SER A 57 49.60 4.98 -44.46
C SER A 57 50.49 3.89 -43.83
N GLY A 58 50.63 3.88 -42.50
CA GLY A 58 51.41 2.84 -41.84
C GLY A 58 51.61 2.97 -40.32
N ILE A 59 50.55 3.06 -39.52
CA ILE A 59 50.67 3.01 -38.05
C ILE A 59 49.96 1.75 -37.52
N ASN A 60 50.70 0.89 -36.83
CA ASN A 60 50.23 -0.35 -36.22
C ASN A 60 49.74 -0.07 -34.78
N PRO A 61 48.61 -0.60 -34.27
CA PRO A 61 47.97 -0.14 -33.01
C PRO A 61 48.71 -0.49 -31.70
N GLY A 62 49.96 -0.95 -31.79
CA GLY A 62 50.83 -1.27 -30.65
C GLY A 62 52.04 -0.35 -30.50
N GLU A 63 52.28 0.56 -31.45
CA GLU A 63 53.36 1.54 -31.36
C GLU A 63 52.92 2.72 -30.50
N SER A 64 53.71 3.04 -29.49
CA SER A 64 53.42 4.12 -28.56
C SER A 64 53.41 5.44 -29.34
N VAL A 65 52.44 6.34 -29.11
CA VAL A 65 52.50 7.73 -29.61
C VAL A 65 53.85 8.39 -29.26
N PHE A 66 54.49 7.91 -28.19
CA PHE A 66 55.83 8.26 -27.79
C PHE A 66 56.91 7.78 -28.77
N GLU A 67 56.83 6.55 -29.31
CA GLU A 67 57.71 6.05 -30.38
C GLU A 67 57.57 6.89 -31.64
N PHE A 68 56.36 7.32 -32.00
CA PHE A 68 56.13 8.20 -33.16
C PHE A 68 56.70 9.63 -32.95
N VAL A 69 56.55 10.19 -31.75
CA VAL A 69 57.15 11.50 -31.39
C VAL A 69 58.68 11.37 -31.32
N LEU A 70 59.20 10.27 -30.79
CA LEU A 70 60.62 9.94 -30.81
C LEU A 70 61.13 9.78 -32.24
N GLU A 71 60.42 9.08 -33.11
CA GLU A 71 60.76 8.96 -34.53
C GLU A 71 60.76 10.32 -35.22
N ARG A 72 59.83 11.23 -34.92
CA ARG A 72 59.86 12.60 -35.49
C ARG A 72 60.96 13.47 -34.90
N ILE A 73 61.30 13.33 -33.61
CA ILE A 73 62.44 14.04 -33.00
C ILE A 73 63.74 13.50 -33.61
N VAL A 74 63.87 12.18 -33.71
CA VAL A 74 65.00 11.47 -34.32
C VAL A 74 65.09 11.81 -35.81
N GLN A 75 64.00 11.77 -36.60
CA GLN A 75 63.97 12.18 -38.01
C GLN A 75 64.19 13.69 -38.19
N GLY A 76 63.67 14.54 -37.30
CA GLY A 76 63.94 15.99 -37.31
C GLY A 76 65.42 16.29 -37.06
N LEU A 77 66.06 15.54 -36.16
CA LEU A 77 67.50 15.57 -35.93
C LEU A 77 68.27 14.95 -37.11
N HIS A 78 67.83 13.81 -37.67
CA HIS A 78 68.51 13.05 -38.74
C HIS A 78 68.41 13.72 -40.12
N SER A 79 67.25 14.27 -40.49
CA SER A 79 67.03 14.96 -41.78
C SER A 79 67.90 16.21 -41.95
N HIS A 80 68.40 16.76 -40.85
CA HIS A 80 69.22 17.97 -40.82
C HIS A 80 70.69 17.71 -40.46
N LEU A 81 71.10 16.44 -40.26
CA LEU A 81 72.47 16.04 -39.91
C LEU A 81 73.47 16.10 -41.08
N GLY A 82 73.08 16.67 -42.22
CA GLY A 82 74.00 17.16 -43.25
C GLY A 82 74.56 18.54 -42.90
N GLY A 83 75.32 18.66 -41.80
CA GLY A 83 75.97 19.92 -41.39
C GLY A 83 75.04 20.95 -40.74
N ALA A 84 74.27 20.56 -39.72
CA ALA A 84 73.35 21.46 -39.02
C ALA A 84 74.06 22.65 -38.34
N ASP A 85 73.50 23.85 -38.58
CA ASP A 85 73.75 25.09 -37.86
C ASP A 85 73.33 24.94 -36.38
N PRO A 86 74.17 25.29 -35.38
CA PRO A 86 73.83 25.24 -33.96
C PRO A 86 72.47 25.88 -33.61
N GLU A 87 72.05 26.90 -34.35
CA GLU A 87 70.75 27.55 -34.13
C GLU A 87 69.54 26.65 -34.45
N GLN A 88 69.69 25.71 -35.38
CA GLN A 88 68.60 24.83 -35.83
C GLN A 88 68.30 23.72 -34.83
N PHE A 89 69.35 23.12 -34.24
CA PHE A 89 69.25 22.13 -33.18
C PHE A 89 68.55 22.71 -31.94
N ASP A 90 68.94 23.93 -31.55
CA ASP A 90 68.35 24.62 -30.40
C ASP A 90 66.85 24.92 -30.58
N ARG A 91 66.38 25.18 -31.82
CA ARG A 91 64.94 25.38 -32.08
C ARG A 91 64.12 24.10 -31.89
N VAL A 92 64.64 22.94 -32.31
CA VAL A 92 63.93 21.65 -32.14
C VAL A 92 63.82 21.29 -30.66
N VAL A 93 64.90 21.47 -29.91
CA VAL A 93 64.92 21.26 -28.45
C VAL A 93 63.91 22.19 -27.75
N ARG A 94 63.89 23.48 -28.10
CA ARG A 94 62.98 24.46 -27.49
C ARG A 94 61.50 24.25 -27.80
N SER A 95 61.17 23.74 -28.98
CA SER A 95 59.77 23.55 -29.42
C SER A 95 59.15 22.22 -28.98
N ALA A 96 59.91 21.34 -28.34
CA ALA A 96 59.42 20.05 -27.90
C ALA A 96 58.36 20.19 -26.77
N PRO A 97 57.23 19.44 -26.85
CA PRO A 97 56.18 19.49 -25.84
C PRO A 97 56.53 18.75 -24.54
N GLU A 98 57.52 17.85 -24.59
CA GLU A 98 58.07 17.12 -23.45
C GLU A 98 59.31 17.84 -22.87
N ILE A 99 59.80 17.44 -21.70
CA ILE A 99 61.07 17.96 -21.19
C ILE A 99 62.20 17.42 -22.07
N VAL A 100 63.01 18.32 -22.62
CA VAL A 100 64.21 17.97 -23.38
C VAL A 100 65.42 18.67 -22.78
N CYS A 101 66.45 17.91 -22.44
CA CYS A 101 67.74 18.45 -22.05
C CYS A 101 68.88 17.76 -22.80
N THR A 102 70.01 18.44 -22.92
CA THR A 102 71.21 17.90 -23.58
C THR A 102 72.35 17.83 -22.59
N LEU A 103 73.09 16.73 -22.56
CA LEU A 103 74.20 16.50 -21.66
C LEU A 103 75.52 16.42 -22.40
N ASP A 104 76.61 16.89 -21.79
CA ASP A 104 77.98 16.69 -22.29
C ASP A 104 78.56 15.32 -21.89
N GLY A 105 79.81 15.07 -22.28
CA GLY A 105 80.56 13.86 -21.96
C GLY A 105 80.82 13.61 -20.47
N ASP A 106 80.53 14.59 -19.60
CA ASP A 106 80.63 14.48 -18.13
C ASP A 106 79.23 14.46 -17.45
N ALA A 107 78.17 14.28 -18.24
CA ALA A 107 76.77 14.32 -17.80
C ALA A 107 76.33 15.67 -17.18
N ARG A 108 77.00 16.77 -17.57
CA ARG A 108 76.56 18.13 -17.22
C ARG A 108 75.52 18.61 -18.20
N VAL A 109 74.53 19.33 -17.70
CA VAL A 109 73.46 19.86 -18.55
C VAL A 109 73.99 21.01 -19.39
N VAL A 110 74.00 20.84 -20.70
CA VAL A 110 74.43 21.85 -21.68
C VAL A 110 73.26 22.76 -22.07
N SER A 111 72.05 22.21 -22.17
CA SER A 111 70.85 22.97 -22.47
C SER A 111 69.60 22.28 -21.94
N VAL A 112 68.56 23.05 -21.68
CA VAL A 112 67.20 22.59 -21.34
C VAL A 112 66.19 23.42 -22.11
N ASN A 113 65.03 22.84 -22.40
CA ASN A 113 63.89 23.58 -22.89
C ASN A 113 63.03 24.16 -21.75
N ASP A 114 62.09 25.03 -22.10
CA ASP A 114 61.24 25.73 -21.11
C ASP A 114 60.38 24.74 -20.29
N ARG A 115 60.03 23.58 -20.88
CA ARG A 115 59.30 22.51 -20.18
C ARG A 115 60.03 21.98 -18.96
N PHE A 116 61.37 22.01 -18.95
CA PHE A 116 62.16 21.62 -17.78
C PHE A 116 61.82 22.51 -16.57
N PHE A 117 61.76 23.83 -16.77
CA PHE A 117 61.38 24.77 -15.71
C PHE A 117 59.90 24.63 -15.34
N GLU A 118 59.01 24.56 -16.33
CA GLU A 118 57.56 24.45 -16.06
C GLU A 118 57.19 23.20 -15.26
N GLN A 119 57.86 22.07 -15.51
CA GLN A 119 57.55 20.79 -14.88
C GLN A 119 58.44 20.45 -13.68
N LEU A 120 59.69 20.91 -13.59
CA LEU A 120 60.56 20.63 -12.44
C LEU A 120 60.79 21.84 -11.53
N GLY A 121 60.50 23.06 -11.99
CA GLY A 121 60.61 24.30 -11.22
C GLY A 121 62.02 24.90 -11.20
N TYR A 122 63.04 24.25 -11.76
CA TYR A 122 64.40 24.78 -11.77
C TYR A 122 64.65 25.69 -12.97
N PRO A 123 65.02 26.97 -12.76
CA PRO A 123 65.26 27.88 -13.87
C PRO A 123 66.54 27.49 -14.63
N PRO A 124 66.61 27.70 -15.95
CA PRO A 124 67.73 27.22 -16.78
C PRO A 124 69.11 27.64 -16.27
N GLU A 125 69.25 28.85 -15.73
CA GLU A 125 70.52 29.35 -15.18
C GLU A 125 71.04 28.56 -13.97
N GLN A 126 70.18 27.83 -13.25
CA GLN A 126 70.58 26.97 -12.13
C GLN A 126 70.87 25.53 -12.57
N VAL A 127 70.36 25.14 -13.74
CA VAL A 127 70.44 23.77 -14.26
C VAL A 127 71.62 23.61 -15.22
N VAL A 128 71.85 24.60 -16.09
CA VAL A 128 72.93 24.56 -17.08
C VAL A 128 74.30 24.61 -16.39
N GLY A 129 75.17 23.66 -16.73
CA GLY A 129 76.49 23.44 -16.13
C GLY A 129 76.50 22.52 -14.91
N SER A 130 75.35 22.32 -14.25
CA SER A 130 75.18 21.40 -13.12
C SER A 130 75.14 19.94 -13.60
N ARG A 131 75.44 18.98 -12.71
CA ARG A 131 75.33 17.57 -13.08
C ARG A 131 73.86 17.17 -13.13
N PHE A 132 73.44 16.49 -14.21
CA PHE A 132 72.06 16.04 -14.37
C PHE A 132 71.55 15.21 -13.19
N PHE A 133 72.46 14.45 -12.56
CA PHE A 133 72.17 13.62 -11.38
C PHE A 133 71.75 14.39 -10.13
N GLU A 134 71.99 15.70 -10.06
CA GLU A 134 71.53 16.53 -8.93
C GLU A 134 69.99 16.67 -8.90
N PHE A 135 69.33 16.41 -10.03
CA PHE A 135 67.88 16.57 -10.23
C PHE A 135 67.11 15.23 -10.27
N VAL A 136 67.81 14.10 -10.29
CA VAL A 136 67.22 12.75 -10.35
C VAL A 136 67.62 11.90 -9.13
N SER A 137 66.78 10.95 -8.74
CA SER A 137 67.01 10.13 -7.53
C SER A 137 68.12 9.07 -7.71
N ASP A 138 68.81 8.73 -6.63
CA ASP A 138 69.89 7.74 -6.56
C ASP A 138 69.55 6.40 -7.23
N GLY A 139 70.52 5.84 -7.96
CA GLY A 139 70.43 4.53 -8.63
C GLY A 139 70.35 4.57 -10.16
N PHE A 140 70.15 5.75 -10.75
CA PHE A 140 70.12 5.93 -12.21
C PHE A 140 71.47 6.28 -12.84
N GLU A 141 72.42 6.70 -12.00
CA GLU A 141 73.73 7.20 -12.40
C GLU A 141 74.51 6.21 -13.27
N HIS A 142 74.48 4.93 -12.90
CA HIS A 142 75.27 3.91 -13.59
C HIS A 142 74.77 3.64 -15.03
N LYS A 143 73.46 3.79 -15.29
CA LYS A 143 72.87 3.54 -16.61
C LYS A 143 73.13 4.72 -17.55
N LEU A 144 72.94 5.95 -17.07
CA LEU A 144 73.20 7.15 -17.86
C LEU A 144 74.70 7.40 -18.06
N ALA A 145 75.55 7.15 -17.05
CA ALA A 145 77.00 7.28 -17.17
C ALA A 145 77.60 6.29 -18.19
N ALA A 146 77.01 5.10 -18.36
CA ALA A 146 77.42 4.17 -19.41
C ALA A 146 77.12 4.75 -20.81
N ARG A 147 75.94 5.35 -21.02
CA ARG A 147 75.56 5.99 -22.28
C ARG A 147 76.37 7.26 -22.57
N VAL A 148 76.66 8.06 -21.56
CA VAL A 148 77.52 9.26 -21.67
C VAL A 148 78.98 8.89 -22.00
N ARG A 149 79.55 7.84 -21.37
CA ARG A 149 80.90 7.34 -21.72
C ARG A 149 81.01 6.78 -23.14
N GLY A 150 79.89 6.30 -23.70
CA GLY A 150 79.82 5.81 -25.08
C GLY A 150 79.99 6.89 -26.15
N LEU A 151 79.77 8.17 -25.80
CA LEU A 151 79.90 9.31 -26.73
C LEU A 151 81.35 9.59 -27.19
N SER A 152 82.35 9.02 -26.51
CA SER A 152 83.78 9.19 -26.85
C SER A 152 84.28 8.22 -27.94
N GLY A 153 83.43 7.30 -28.41
CA GLY A 153 83.66 6.48 -29.60
C GLY A 153 83.07 7.12 -30.86
N SER A 154 83.53 6.73 -32.05
CA SER A 154 82.99 7.18 -33.34
C SER A 154 81.45 7.13 -33.35
N PRO A 155 80.75 8.18 -33.85
CA PRO A 155 79.29 8.19 -33.91
C PRO A 155 78.79 7.29 -35.06
N GLU A 156 78.97 5.98 -34.92
CA GLU A 156 78.16 5.05 -35.72
C GLU A 156 76.75 5.04 -35.14
N HIS A 157 75.80 5.34 -36.03
CA HIS A 157 74.41 5.62 -35.73
C HIS A 157 73.69 4.34 -35.24
N GLU A 158 73.79 4.02 -33.95
CA GLU A 158 72.86 3.06 -33.34
C GLU A 158 71.54 3.76 -33.00
N VAL A 159 70.50 3.43 -33.76
CA VAL A 159 69.11 3.76 -33.45
C VAL A 159 68.75 3.12 -32.10
N SER A 160 68.31 3.93 -31.12
CA SER A 160 67.83 3.44 -29.82
C SER A 160 66.78 2.34 -30.01
N ARG A 161 66.94 1.21 -29.33
CA ARG A 161 65.98 0.10 -29.41
C ARG A 161 64.82 0.33 -28.44
N PRO A 162 63.62 -0.23 -28.65
CA PRO A 162 62.46 -0.08 -27.75
C PRO A 162 62.73 -0.45 -26.28
N ASP A 163 63.71 -1.31 -26.02
CA ASP A 163 64.16 -1.68 -24.66
C ASP A 163 64.95 -0.57 -23.93
N ASP A 164 65.17 0.60 -24.56
CA ASP A 164 65.95 1.71 -24.00
C ASP A 164 65.13 2.73 -23.20
N ILE A 165 63.81 2.54 -23.07
CA ILE A 165 62.92 3.37 -22.24
C ILE A 165 63.19 3.08 -20.76
N LEU A 166 63.50 4.14 -20.03
CA LEU A 166 63.96 4.10 -18.66
C LEU A 166 63.00 4.87 -17.77
N VAL A 167 62.52 4.30 -16.66
CA VAL A 167 61.68 5.05 -15.69
C VAL A 167 62.57 5.73 -14.67
N LEU A 168 62.58 7.07 -14.64
CA LEU A 168 63.31 7.84 -13.64
C LEU A 168 62.39 8.63 -12.73
N ARG A 169 62.90 8.95 -11.55
CA ARG A 169 62.23 9.82 -10.60
C ARG A 169 63.06 11.10 -10.46
N ALA A 170 62.49 12.22 -10.87
CA ALA A 170 63.10 13.53 -10.71
C ALA A 170 62.45 14.27 -9.54
N ARG A 171 63.24 15.08 -8.85
CA ARG A 171 62.77 15.94 -7.76
C ARG A 171 62.39 17.28 -8.35
N ARG A 172 61.25 17.85 -7.97
CA ARG A 172 60.87 19.24 -8.27
C ARG A 172 61.53 20.19 -7.25
N GLU A 173 61.72 21.46 -7.60
CA GLU A 173 62.25 22.50 -6.70
C GLU A 173 61.50 22.57 -5.36
N ASN A 174 60.17 22.36 -5.39
CA ASN A 174 59.31 22.34 -4.20
C ASN A 174 59.48 21.09 -3.29
N GLY A 175 60.42 20.19 -3.61
CA GLY A 175 60.74 19.00 -2.82
C GLY A 175 59.90 17.76 -3.14
N THR A 176 58.90 17.84 -4.02
CA THR A 176 58.10 16.67 -4.45
C THR A 176 58.83 15.86 -5.53
N ASN A 177 58.56 14.55 -5.60
CA ASN A 177 59.15 13.67 -6.61
C ASN A 177 58.11 13.29 -7.68
N VAL A 178 58.53 13.32 -8.95
CA VAL A 178 57.72 12.94 -10.11
C VAL A 178 58.41 11.81 -10.85
N SER A 179 57.63 10.89 -11.42
CA SER A 179 58.16 9.79 -12.22
C SER A 179 58.01 10.13 -13.70
N PHE A 180 59.11 10.00 -14.44
CA PHE A 180 59.18 10.23 -15.87
C PHE A 180 59.57 8.95 -16.60
N GLU A 181 59.00 8.73 -17.77
CA GLU A 181 59.62 7.90 -18.79
C GLU A 181 60.74 8.70 -19.45
N CYS A 182 61.91 8.09 -19.60
CA CYS A 182 63.14 8.71 -20.07
C CYS A 182 63.69 7.95 -21.26
N VAL A 183 64.00 8.68 -22.32
CA VAL A 183 64.74 8.16 -23.47
C VAL A 183 65.94 9.05 -23.73
N THR A 184 67.06 8.42 -24.09
CA THR A 184 68.32 9.11 -24.36
C THR A 184 68.78 8.81 -25.78
N ILE A 185 69.18 9.84 -26.52
CA ILE A 185 69.58 9.77 -27.92
C ILE A 185 70.95 10.44 -28.06
N PRO A 186 72.00 9.75 -28.54
CA PRO A 186 73.27 10.38 -28.84
C PRO A 186 73.12 11.32 -30.05
N ALA A 187 73.71 12.52 -29.97
CA ALA A 187 73.68 13.53 -31.03
C ALA A 187 74.99 14.35 -31.04
N ALA A 188 75.11 15.30 -31.97
CA ALA A 188 76.20 16.26 -32.03
C ALA A 188 75.67 17.69 -32.14
N ARG A 189 76.27 18.63 -31.41
CA ARG A 189 76.00 20.07 -31.50
C ARG A 189 77.25 20.74 -32.09
N GLY A 190 77.24 21.01 -33.39
CA GLY A 190 78.46 21.41 -34.11
C GLY A 190 79.46 20.26 -34.17
N SER A 191 80.64 20.42 -33.55
CA SER A 191 81.67 19.37 -33.45
C SER A 191 81.69 18.63 -32.10
N ASP A 192 80.84 19.03 -31.15
CA ASP A 192 80.82 18.47 -29.80
C ASP A 192 79.74 17.36 -29.68
N PRO A 193 80.09 16.15 -29.21
CA PRO A 193 79.11 15.10 -28.95
C PRO A 193 78.28 15.41 -27.70
N VAL A 194 76.96 15.23 -27.81
CA VAL A 194 75.99 15.49 -26.73
C VAL A 194 74.98 14.34 -26.60
N LEU A 195 74.43 14.12 -25.42
CA LEU A 195 73.32 13.20 -25.19
C LEU A 195 72.02 13.97 -25.03
N VAL A 196 71.06 13.80 -25.93
CA VAL A 196 69.71 14.33 -25.77
C VAL A 196 68.93 13.42 -24.84
N VAL A 197 68.29 13.96 -23.82
CA VAL A 197 67.44 13.26 -22.86
C VAL A 197 66.03 13.85 -22.96
N VAL A 198 65.06 12.98 -23.21
CA VAL A 198 63.63 13.32 -23.29
C VAL A 198 62.91 12.70 -22.11
N LEU A 199 62.19 13.51 -21.32
CA LEU A 199 61.44 13.05 -20.14
C LEU A 199 59.93 13.33 -20.30
N ARG A 200 59.11 12.31 -20.05
CA ARG A 200 57.64 12.36 -20.12
C ARG A 200 56.98 12.04 -18.77
N ASP A 201 56.16 12.96 -18.25
CA ASP A 201 55.53 12.82 -16.93
C ASP A 201 54.45 11.70 -16.92
N MET A 202 54.54 10.76 -15.97
CA MET A 202 53.60 9.65 -15.83
C MET A 202 52.42 9.92 -14.87
N SER A 203 52.39 11.07 -14.20
CA SER A 203 51.49 11.33 -13.06
C SER A 203 50.01 11.36 -13.47
N LEU A 204 49.69 12.00 -14.58
CA LEU A 204 48.32 12.12 -15.09
C LEU A 204 47.73 10.76 -15.48
N HIS A 205 48.51 9.94 -16.21
CA HIS A 205 48.07 8.64 -16.68
C HIS A 205 47.74 7.70 -15.53
N ARG A 206 48.59 7.67 -14.50
CA ARG A 206 48.39 6.81 -13.33
C ARG A 206 47.22 7.26 -12.47
N SER A 207 47.07 8.57 -12.26
CA SER A 207 45.93 9.13 -11.51
C SER A 207 44.59 8.79 -12.16
N LEU A 208 44.48 8.82 -13.49
CA LEU A 208 43.25 8.46 -14.20
C LEU A 208 42.92 6.96 -14.08
N ILE A 209 43.94 6.08 -14.15
CA ILE A 209 43.74 4.63 -13.95
C ILE A 209 43.26 4.34 -12.52
N ASP A 210 43.87 4.98 -11.53
CA ASP A 210 43.50 4.79 -10.13
C ASP A 210 42.09 5.33 -9.85
N GLN A 211 41.73 6.50 -10.39
CA GLN A 211 40.35 7.03 -10.33
C GLN A 211 39.33 6.09 -10.99
N LEU A 212 39.68 5.50 -12.14
CA LEU A 212 38.79 4.57 -12.84
C LEU A 212 38.59 3.28 -12.05
N ARG A 213 39.66 2.75 -11.44
CA ARG A 213 39.59 1.57 -10.55
C ARG A 213 38.73 1.86 -9.33
N GLU A 214 38.98 2.98 -8.64
CA GLU A 214 38.21 3.38 -7.47
C GLU A 214 36.73 3.58 -7.81
N SER A 215 36.41 4.20 -8.96
CA SER A 215 35.02 4.39 -9.40
C SER A 215 34.33 3.04 -9.69
N LYS A 216 35.02 2.12 -10.37
CA LYS A 216 34.51 0.77 -10.64
C LYS A 216 34.26 -0.01 -9.36
N ASP A 217 35.24 -0.06 -8.46
CA ASP A 217 35.13 -0.81 -7.21
C ASP A 217 33.99 -0.27 -6.33
N ASN A 218 33.81 1.06 -6.31
CA ASN A 218 32.68 1.71 -5.65
C ASN A 218 31.33 1.33 -6.29
N TYR A 219 31.24 1.29 -7.61
CA TYR A 219 30.01 0.88 -8.30
C TYR A 219 29.63 -0.57 -7.99
N ASP A 220 30.61 -1.48 -8.08
CA ASP A 220 30.40 -2.91 -7.80
C ASP A 220 29.92 -3.08 -6.35
N ALA A 221 30.56 -2.42 -5.37
CA ALA A 221 30.15 -2.46 -3.97
C ALA A 221 28.74 -1.89 -3.73
N LEU A 222 28.38 -0.76 -4.36
CA LEU A 222 27.05 -0.18 -4.22
C LEU A 222 25.96 -1.09 -4.81
N SER A 223 26.22 -1.65 -5.99
CA SER A 223 25.26 -2.54 -6.65
C SER A 223 25.03 -3.84 -5.86
N GLU A 224 26.07 -4.37 -5.21
CA GLU A 224 26.01 -5.60 -4.43
C GLU A 224 25.43 -5.43 -3.02
N THR A 225 25.51 -4.22 -2.46
CA THR A 225 24.92 -3.91 -1.14
C THR A 225 23.42 -3.60 -1.21
N LEU A 226 22.90 -3.30 -2.40
CA LEU A 226 21.47 -3.07 -2.62
C LEU A 226 20.68 -4.38 -2.49
N THR A 227 19.61 -4.34 -1.69
CA THR A 227 18.74 -5.51 -1.45
C THR A 227 17.83 -5.83 -2.63
N GLU A 228 17.62 -4.86 -3.52
CA GLU A 228 16.79 -5.00 -4.72
C GLU A 228 17.60 -5.62 -5.86
N ALA A 229 16.94 -6.44 -6.68
CA ALA A 229 17.56 -7.04 -7.85
C ALA A 229 17.84 -5.98 -8.91
N ILE A 230 19.10 -5.83 -9.30
CA ILE A 230 19.51 -4.93 -10.37
C ILE A 230 19.89 -5.79 -11.57
N VAL A 231 19.24 -5.54 -12.70
CA VAL A 231 19.50 -6.21 -13.97
C VAL A 231 19.71 -5.16 -15.03
N ARG A 232 20.82 -5.21 -15.76
CA ARG A 232 21.05 -4.34 -16.92
C ARG A 232 20.94 -5.17 -18.19
N ILE A 233 20.21 -4.66 -19.18
CA ILE A 233 20.00 -5.30 -20.48
C ILE A 233 20.48 -4.42 -21.63
N ASP A 234 20.89 -5.06 -22.74
CA ASP A 234 21.24 -4.40 -24.00
C ASP A 234 20.02 -4.25 -24.94
N GLU A 235 20.21 -3.58 -26.08
CA GLU A 235 19.16 -3.39 -27.11
C GLU A 235 18.64 -4.70 -27.72
N SER A 236 19.41 -5.79 -27.60
CA SER A 236 18.99 -7.15 -27.99
C SER A 236 18.18 -7.86 -26.89
N PHE A 237 17.84 -7.16 -25.82
CA PHE A 237 17.10 -7.69 -24.66
C PHE A 237 17.85 -8.84 -23.95
N ARG A 238 19.18 -8.80 -23.96
CA ARG A 238 20.01 -9.74 -23.21
C ARG A 238 20.56 -9.09 -21.95
N ILE A 239 20.60 -9.87 -20.88
CA ILE A 239 21.11 -9.43 -19.58
C ILE A 239 22.64 -9.33 -19.66
N VAL A 240 23.17 -8.11 -19.52
CA VAL A 240 24.62 -7.84 -19.55
C VAL A 240 25.22 -7.76 -18.14
N PHE A 241 24.40 -7.49 -17.13
CA PHE A 241 24.79 -7.41 -15.73
C PHE A 241 23.62 -7.78 -14.80
N ALA A 242 23.94 -8.42 -13.68
CA ALA A 242 23.03 -8.71 -12.60
C ALA A 242 23.79 -8.65 -11.26
N ASN A 243 23.22 -8.05 -10.22
CA ASN A 243 23.81 -8.10 -8.86
C ASN A 243 23.42 -9.39 -8.13
N SER A 244 24.00 -9.65 -6.95
CA SER A 244 23.68 -10.87 -6.17
C SER A 244 22.22 -10.97 -5.70
N ALA A 245 21.50 -9.84 -5.56
CA ALA A 245 20.10 -9.81 -5.12
C ALA A 245 19.12 -10.50 -6.10
N VAL A 246 19.52 -10.76 -7.35
CA VAL A 246 18.73 -11.60 -8.27
C VAL A 246 18.54 -13.03 -7.75
N ARG A 247 19.44 -13.52 -6.88
CA ARG A 247 19.33 -14.86 -6.29
C ARG A 247 18.19 -14.97 -5.30
N SER A 248 18.00 -13.97 -4.44
CA SER A 248 16.86 -13.94 -3.51
C SER A 248 15.55 -13.65 -4.24
N THR A 249 15.59 -12.79 -5.26
CA THR A 249 14.39 -12.32 -5.98
C THR A 249 13.87 -13.33 -7.00
N PHE A 250 14.76 -13.92 -7.81
CA PHE A 250 14.40 -14.80 -8.92
C PHE A 250 14.92 -16.24 -8.78
N GLY A 251 15.85 -16.50 -7.86
CA GLY A 251 16.42 -17.84 -7.66
C GLY A 251 17.55 -18.22 -8.61
N TYR A 252 18.06 -17.27 -9.41
CA TYR A 252 19.20 -17.47 -10.30
C TYR A 252 20.47 -16.86 -9.69
N ALA A 253 21.63 -17.46 -9.92
CA ALA A 253 22.89 -16.76 -9.67
C ALA A 253 23.11 -15.67 -10.74
N ALA A 254 23.83 -14.60 -10.40
CA ALA A 254 24.12 -13.51 -11.32
C ALA A 254 24.78 -14.00 -12.62
N ASP A 255 25.74 -14.92 -12.51
CA ASP A 255 26.44 -15.51 -13.66
C ASP A 255 25.52 -16.39 -14.53
N GLU A 256 24.47 -16.99 -13.95
CA GLU A 256 23.48 -17.77 -14.73
C GLU A 256 22.61 -16.86 -15.60
N LEU A 257 22.36 -15.62 -15.17
CA LEU A 257 21.53 -14.66 -15.90
C LEU A 257 22.31 -13.94 -17.01
N ARG A 258 23.63 -13.82 -16.89
CA ARG A 258 24.43 -13.10 -17.87
C ARG A 258 24.34 -13.75 -19.26
N GLY A 259 24.02 -12.94 -20.27
CA GLY A 259 23.78 -13.35 -21.66
C GLY A 259 22.40 -13.94 -21.95
N GLN A 260 21.62 -14.26 -20.91
CA GLN A 260 20.27 -14.80 -21.06
C GLN A 260 19.28 -13.72 -21.54
N PRO A 261 18.20 -14.11 -22.24
CA PRO A 261 17.16 -13.17 -22.62
C PRO A 261 16.41 -12.66 -21.38
N PHE A 262 16.07 -11.38 -21.38
CA PHE A 262 15.33 -10.72 -20.29
C PHE A 262 13.98 -11.40 -19.98
N SER A 263 13.37 -12.03 -20.98
CA SER A 263 12.12 -12.78 -20.85
C SER A 263 12.16 -13.91 -19.82
N ILE A 264 13.35 -14.44 -19.47
CA ILE A 264 13.50 -15.52 -18.48
C ILE A 264 12.95 -15.17 -17.10
N LEU A 265 12.89 -13.87 -16.78
CA LEU A 265 12.42 -13.34 -15.51
C LEU A 265 10.89 -13.25 -15.41
N PHE A 266 10.16 -13.70 -16.44
CA PHE A 266 8.72 -13.50 -16.57
C PHE A 266 8.00 -14.75 -17.06
N PRO A 267 6.69 -14.88 -16.80
CA PRO A 267 5.84 -15.82 -17.54
C PRO A 267 5.68 -15.39 -19.00
N ASP A 268 5.76 -16.35 -19.93
CA ASP A 268 5.77 -16.09 -21.39
C ASP A 268 4.61 -15.20 -21.86
N ALA A 269 3.38 -15.53 -21.42
CA ALA A 269 2.18 -14.77 -21.79
C ALA A 269 2.18 -13.33 -21.26
N MET A 270 2.81 -13.10 -20.10
CA MET A 270 2.91 -11.77 -19.51
C MET A 270 3.96 -10.95 -20.25
N TYR A 271 5.13 -11.53 -20.53
CA TYR A 271 6.20 -10.86 -21.27
C TYR A 271 5.76 -10.46 -22.68
N ALA A 272 5.13 -11.36 -23.42
CA ALA A 272 4.65 -11.09 -24.78
C ALA A 272 3.68 -9.88 -24.85
N ARG A 273 2.89 -9.65 -23.80
CA ARG A 273 1.98 -8.51 -23.71
C ARG A 273 2.70 -7.18 -23.47
N HIS A 274 3.85 -7.19 -22.79
CA HIS A 274 4.55 -5.98 -22.35
C HIS A 274 5.89 -5.74 -23.08
N GLU A 275 6.34 -6.65 -23.95
CA GLU A 275 7.62 -6.50 -24.67
C GLU A 275 7.70 -5.18 -25.45
N ALA A 276 6.63 -4.83 -26.18
CA ALA A 276 6.57 -3.59 -26.93
C ALA A 276 6.63 -2.34 -26.03
N GLU A 277 6.15 -2.45 -24.79
CA GLU A 277 6.25 -1.39 -23.79
C GLU A 277 7.68 -1.29 -23.22
N PHE A 278 8.29 -2.43 -22.87
CA PHE A 278 9.69 -2.47 -22.42
C PHE A 278 10.67 -1.89 -23.44
N ARG A 279 10.44 -2.11 -24.74
CA ARG A 279 11.24 -1.50 -25.82
C ARG A 279 11.22 0.02 -25.81
N LYS A 280 10.10 0.65 -25.44
CA LYS A 280 10.00 2.11 -25.39
C LYS A 280 10.92 2.71 -24.33
N TYR A 281 11.18 2.01 -23.23
CA TYR A 281 12.06 2.51 -22.16
C TYR A 281 13.52 2.69 -22.57
N PHE A 282 13.99 2.06 -23.67
CA PHE A 282 15.31 2.34 -24.23
C PHE A 282 15.39 3.71 -24.92
N PHE A 283 14.28 4.15 -25.52
CA PHE A 283 14.26 5.30 -26.44
C PHE A 283 13.65 6.56 -25.83
N VAL A 284 12.97 6.44 -24.69
CA VAL A 284 12.35 7.56 -23.98
C VAL A 284 13.07 7.81 -22.65
N ASP A 285 13.72 8.96 -22.58
CA ASP A 285 14.43 9.44 -21.39
C ASP A 285 13.44 9.76 -20.27
N ASP A 286 13.90 9.70 -19.02
CA ASP A 286 13.01 9.74 -17.85
C ASP A 286 12.12 11.00 -17.78
N GLN A 287 12.67 12.15 -18.21
CA GLN A 287 11.98 13.43 -18.22
C GLN A 287 10.77 13.46 -19.18
N ASP A 288 10.83 12.70 -20.28
CA ASP A 288 9.79 12.69 -21.32
C ASP A 288 8.71 11.62 -21.08
N ARG A 289 8.98 10.62 -20.23
CA ARG A 289 8.06 9.49 -19.97
C ARG A 289 6.69 9.96 -19.48
N ARG A 290 6.66 10.95 -18.60
CA ARG A 290 5.39 11.49 -18.04
C ARG A 290 4.52 12.14 -19.12
N MET A 291 5.11 12.81 -20.09
CA MET A 291 4.36 13.52 -21.15
C MET A 291 3.66 12.55 -22.11
N ILE A 292 4.20 11.35 -22.28
CA ILE A 292 3.59 10.29 -23.12
C ILE A 292 2.81 9.24 -22.31
N GLY A 293 2.55 9.52 -21.02
CA GLY A 293 1.77 8.64 -20.15
C GLY A 293 2.49 7.36 -19.68
N MET A 294 3.81 7.26 -19.86
CA MET A 294 4.61 6.15 -19.35
C MET A 294 4.93 6.36 -17.86
N ARG A 295 4.91 5.26 -17.11
CA ARG A 295 5.26 5.26 -15.68
C ARG A 295 6.72 4.90 -15.49
N ASN A 296 7.38 5.52 -14.52
CA ASN A 296 8.77 5.19 -14.16
C ASN A 296 8.85 3.83 -13.44
N THR A 297 7.73 3.39 -12.86
CA THR A 297 7.56 2.10 -12.20
C THR A 297 6.39 1.32 -12.81
N VAL A 298 6.57 0.01 -12.98
CA VAL A 298 5.54 -0.91 -13.47
C VAL A 298 5.41 -2.07 -12.49
N GLU A 299 4.17 -2.40 -12.11
CA GLU A 299 3.86 -3.62 -11.35
C GLU A 299 3.48 -4.75 -12.31
N LEU A 300 4.20 -5.87 -12.25
CA LEU A 300 3.96 -7.03 -13.11
C LEU A 300 4.32 -8.34 -12.41
N LEU A 301 4.03 -9.47 -13.06
CA LEU A 301 4.28 -10.80 -12.51
C LEU A 301 5.65 -11.32 -12.93
N GLY A 302 6.58 -11.44 -12.00
CA GLY A 302 7.88 -12.07 -12.23
C GLY A 302 7.83 -13.59 -12.02
N LYS A 303 8.75 -14.30 -12.66
CA LYS A 303 8.90 -15.75 -12.58
C LYS A 303 10.16 -16.09 -11.80
N HIS A 304 9.98 -16.74 -10.66
CA HIS A 304 11.06 -17.30 -9.86
C HIS A 304 11.38 -18.73 -10.34
N LYS A 305 12.66 -19.08 -10.48
CA LYS A 305 13.17 -20.40 -10.93
C LYS A 305 12.45 -21.59 -10.27
N ASN A 306 12.31 -21.53 -8.93
CA ASN A 306 11.76 -22.62 -8.11
C ASN A 306 10.43 -22.34 -7.38
N ARG A 307 9.93 -21.09 -7.34
CA ARG A 307 8.78 -20.70 -6.49
C ARG A 307 7.52 -20.30 -7.27
N GLY A 308 7.55 -20.41 -8.60
CA GLY A 308 6.45 -19.99 -9.44
C GLY A 308 6.47 -18.49 -9.69
N VAL A 309 5.31 -17.83 -9.56
CA VAL A 309 5.09 -16.45 -10.01
C VAL A 309 4.83 -15.52 -8.82
N THR A 310 5.51 -14.37 -8.76
CA THR A 310 5.35 -13.37 -7.71
C THR A 310 5.12 -11.97 -8.29
N PRO A 311 4.34 -11.10 -7.62
CA PRO A 311 4.21 -9.71 -8.03
C PRO A 311 5.53 -8.96 -7.78
N MET A 312 5.97 -8.21 -8.78
CA MET A 312 7.19 -7.43 -8.78
C MET A 312 6.90 -6.00 -9.21
N GLU A 313 7.62 -5.06 -8.62
CA GLU A 313 7.69 -3.66 -9.05
C GLU A 313 9.03 -3.46 -9.75
N MET A 314 8.99 -2.84 -10.93
CA MET A 314 10.15 -2.63 -11.77
C MET A 314 10.31 -1.16 -12.11
N SER A 315 11.49 -0.62 -11.83
CA SER A 315 11.91 0.74 -12.20
C SER A 315 12.94 0.68 -13.31
N PHE A 316 12.86 1.62 -14.25
CA PHE A 316 13.70 1.63 -15.45
C PHE A 316 14.58 2.88 -15.50
N GLY A 317 15.89 2.71 -15.70
CA GLY A 317 16.84 3.79 -16.00
C GLY A 317 17.58 3.48 -17.30
N ASN A 318 17.45 4.31 -18.32
CA ASN A 318 18.16 4.13 -19.58
C ASN A 318 19.49 4.88 -19.54
N ALA A 319 20.53 4.29 -20.13
CA ALA A 319 21.83 4.93 -20.27
C ALA A 319 22.35 4.72 -21.69
N LYS A 320 23.10 5.69 -22.20
CA LYS A 320 23.76 5.61 -23.50
C LYS A 320 25.27 5.55 -23.29
N ASP A 321 25.90 4.49 -23.77
CA ASP A 321 27.36 4.37 -23.77
C ASP A 321 27.90 4.32 -25.21
N TYR A 322 29.22 4.13 -25.36
CA TYR A 322 29.89 4.04 -26.66
C TYR A 322 29.60 2.73 -27.42
N ARG A 323 28.97 1.73 -26.77
CA ARG A 323 28.60 0.43 -27.34
C ARG A 323 27.11 0.32 -27.68
N GLY A 324 26.29 1.26 -27.23
CA GLY A 324 24.85 1.33 -27.53
C GLY A 324 24.02 1.86 -26.37
N ARG A 325 22.71 1.62 -26.39
CA ARG A 325 21.83 1.90 -25.25
C ARG A 325 21.75 0.69 -24.33
N THR A 326 21.73 0.95 -23.03
CA THR A 326 21.42 -0.07 -22.02
C THR A 326 20.23 0.37 -21.18
N LEU A 327 19.50 -0.61 -20.67
CA LEU A 327 18.39 -0.37 -19.75
C LEU A 327 18.69 -1.07 -18.44
N THR A 328 18.84 -0.27 -17.38
CA THR A 328 18.97 -0.75 -16.00
C THR A 328 17.58 -0.89 -15.41
N CYS A 329 17.27 -2.09 -14.93
CA CYS A 329 16.02 -2.45 -14.28
C CYS A 329 16.31 -2.71 -12.80
N ILE A 330 15.69 -1.94 -11.93
CA ILE A 330 15.67 -2.22 -10.49
C ILE A 330 14.35 -2.92 -10.19
N ILE A 331 14.43 -4.10 -9.60
CA ILE A 331 13.31 -5.02 -9.45
C ILE A 331 13.14 -5.40 -7.99
N ARG A 332 11.93 -5.17 -7.49
CA ARG A 332 11.56 -5.42 -6.10
C ARG A 332 10.41 -6.42 -6.03
N ASP A 333 10.55 -7.44 -5.19
CA ASP A 333 9.44 -8.29 -4.81
C ASP A 333 8.49 -7.52 -3.87
N ILE A 334 7.23 -7.35 -4.31
CA ILE A 334 6.19 -6.62 -3.57
C ILE A 334 5.15 -7.56 -2.95
N THR A 335 5.44 -8.86 -2.84
CA THR A 335 4.53 -9.86 -2.27
C THR A 335 4.10 -9.49 -0.86
N GLN A 336 5.03 -9.08 0.00
CA GLN A 336 4.70 -8.66 1.37
C GLN A 336 3.82 -7.41 1.39
N ARG A 337 4.12 -6.41 0.54
CA ARG A 337 3.30 -5.20 0.40
C ARG A 337 1.88 -5.54 -0.04
N LYS A 338 1.73 -6.34 -1.10
CA LYS A 338 0.41 -6.77 -1.61
C LYS A 338 -0.36 -7.62 -0.60
N ASN A 339 0.31 -8.50 0.16
CA ASN A 339 -0.33 -9.28 1.21
C ASN A 339 -0.78 -8.41 2.38
N ALA A 340 0.03 -7.43 2.78
CA ALA A 340 -0.33 -6.44 3.79
C ALA A 340 -1.51 -5.58 3.34
N GLU A 341 -1.50 -5.06 2.10
CA GLU A 341 -2.63 -4.33 1.50
C GLU A 341 -3.90 -5.17 1.48
N ARG A 342 -3.84 -6.43 1.04
CA ARG A 342 -4.99 -7.35 1.06
C ARG A 342 -5.49 -7.58 2.47
N ARG A 343 -4.59 -7.75 3.44
CA ARG A 343 -4.95 -7.96 4.85
C ARG A 343 -5.59 -6.71 5.43
N LEU A 344 -5.03 -5.54 5.19
CA LEU A 344 -5.59 -4.24 5.61
C LEU A 344 -6.96 -4.03 4.99
N ARG A 345 -7.11 -4.29 3.70
CA ARG A 345 -8.41 -4.21 3.01
C ARG A 345 -9.43 -5.16 3.63
N ARG A 346 -9.03 -6.40 3.97
CA ARG A 346 -9.90 -7.36 4.66
C ARG A 346 -10.26 -6.88 6.07
N LEU A 347 -9.33 -6.30 6.81
CA LEU A 347 -9.59 -5.76 8.16
C LEU A 347 -10.50 -4.52 8.13
N ALA A 348 -10.38 -3.69 7.10
CA ALA A 348 -11.16 -2.46 6.95
C ALA A 348 -12.59 -2.73 6.45
N TYR A 349 -12.80 -3.77 5.65
CA TYR A 349 -14.07 -3.97 4.92
C TYR A 349 -14.78 -5.29 5.21
N HIS A 350 -14.23 -6.16 6.06
CA HIS A 350 -14.86 -7.44 6.41
C HIS A 350 -14.96 -7.63 7.91
N ASP A 351 -16.06 -8.26 8.32
CA ASP A 351 -16.25 -8.74 9.69
C ASP A 351 -15.26 -9.87 10.00
N GLN A 352 -14.58 -9.78 11.13
CA GLN A 352 -13.49 -10.71 11.47
C GLN A 352 -14.00 -12.11 11.85
N LEU A 353 -15.22 -12.20 12.38
CA LEU A 353 -15.81 -13.46 12.81
C LEU A 353 -16.38 -14.24 11.63
N THR A 354 -17.26 -13.61 10.84
CA THR A 354 -18.00 -14.30 9.77
C THR A 354 -17.29 -14.23 8.41
N GLY A 355 -16.34 -13.29 8.23
CA GLY A 355 -15.68 -13.04 6.94
C GLY A 355 -16.54 -12.30 5.90
N LEU A 356 -17.80 -12.00 6.24
CA LEU A 356 -18.70 -11.21 5.40
C LEU A 356 -18.24 -9.76 5.30
N GLY A 357 -18.85 -8.98 4.40
CA GLY A 357 -18.63 -7.55 4.39
C GLY A 357 -19.06 -6.90 5.71
N ASN A 358 -18.34 -5.89 6.17
CA ASN A 358 -18.76 -5.09 7.32
C ASN A 358 -19.61 -3.89 6.87
N ARG A 359 -19.96 -3.02 7.81
CA ARG A 359 -20.70 -1.79 7.55
C ARG A 359 -20.01 -0.83 6.55
N ASP A 360 -18.69 -0.70 6.63
CA ASP A 360 -17.94 0.17 5.72
C ASP A 360 -18.01 -0.32 4.27
N LEU A 361 -17.94 -1.64 4.05
CA LEU A 361 -18.11 -2.22 2.71
C LEU A 361 -19.54 -2.03 2.20
N PHE A 362 -20.52 -2.23 3.07
CA PHE A 362 -21.92 -1.96 2.77
C PHE A 362 -22.12 -0.51 2.30
N ASP A 363 -21.60 0.48 3.03
CA ASP A 363 -21.78 1.90 2.73
C ASP A 363 -21.19 2.26 1.35
N ILE A 364 -20.08 1.62 0.95
CA ILE A 364 -19.50 1.76 -0.38
C ILE A 364 -20.39 1.13 -1.46
N GLU A 365 -20.96 -0.05 -1.21
CA GLU A 365 -21.74 -0.79 -2.20
C GLU A 365 -23.15 -0.24 -2.40
N ILE A 366 -23.86 0.11 -1.32
CA ILE A 366 -25.19 0.73 -1.43
C ILE A 366 -25.12 2.10 -2.11
N ARG A 367 -24.05 2.87 -1.88
CA ARG A 367 -23.84 4.16 -2.55
C ARG A 367 -23.81 4.00 -4.07
N LYS A 368 -23.15 2.95 -4.58
CA LYS A 368 -23.12 2.67 -6.03
C LYS A 368 -24.52 2.39 -6.59
N VAL A 369 -25.38 1.72 -5.81
CA VAL A 369 -26.78 1.43 -6.19
C VAL A 369 -27.60 2.72 -6.21
N LEU A 370 -27.42 3.58 -5.20
CA LEU A 370 -28.16 4.85 -5.07
C LEU A 370 -27.71 5.92 -6.09
N GLU A 371 -26.42 5.97 -6.43
CA GLU A 371 -25.85 6.95 -7.36
C GLU A 371 -26.09 6.61 -8.84
N ARG A 372 -26.47 5.36 -9.15
CA ARG A 372 -26.70 4.89 -10.54
C ARG A 372 -28.07 4.21 -10.71
N PRO A 373 -29.18 4.90 -10.42
CA PRO A 373 -30.52 4.32 -10.55
C PRO A 373 -30.84 3.90 -12.00
N GLU A 374 -30.23 4.53 -13.01
CA GLU A 374 -30.35 4.14 -14.41
C GLU A 374 -29.78 2.74 -14.71
N ALA A 375 -28.81 2.26 -13.92
CA ALA A 375 -28.27 0.90 -14.05
C ALA A 375 -29.30 -0.18 -13.72
N LEU A 376 -30.39 0.19 -13.03
CA LEU A 376 -31.51 -0.70 -12.75
C LEU A 376 -32.46 -0.87 -13.95
N ALA A 377 -32.27 -0.17 -15.08
CA ALA A 377 -33.03 -0.40 -16.33
C ALA A 377 -34.56 -0.55 -16.16
N GLY A 378 -35.17 0.24 -15.27
CA GLY A 378 -36.61 0.18 -14.95
C GLY A 378 -37.02 -0.82 -13.86
N GLY A 379 -36.06 -1.55 -13.28
CA GLY A 379 -36.23 -2.36 -12.06
C GLY A 379 -35.96 -1.57 -10.77
N MET A 380 -35.83 -2.29 -9.66
CA MET A 380 -35.62 -1.75 -8.31
C MET A 380 -34.44 -2.47 -7.63
N ALA A 381 -34.00 -1.98 -6.49
CA ALA A 381 -33.16 -2.74 -5.55
C ALA A 381 -33.92 -2.92 -4.23
N ALA A 382 -33.45 -3.81 -3.36
CA ALA A 382 -34.02 -3.98 -2.03
C ALA A 382 -32.95 -4.16 -0.96
N LEU A 383 -33.16 -3.52 0.18
CA LEU A 383 -32.38 -3.69 1.39
C LEU A 383 -33.18 -4.53 2.38
N LEU A 384 -32.58 -5.62 2.85
CA LEU A 384 -33.13 -6.47 3.89
C LEU A 384 -32.27 -6.31 5.14
N PHE A 385 -32.87 -5.90 6.25
CA PHE A 385 -32.25 -5.89 7.59
C PHE A 385 -32.72 -7.13 8.34
N LEU A 386 -31.80 -7.85 8.98
CA LEU A 386 -32.06 -9.14 9.60
C LEU A 386 -31.51 -9.15 11.02
N ASP A 387 -32.28 -9.71 11.95
CA ASP A 387 -31.87 -9.92 13.32
C ASP A 387 -32.26 -11.33 13.77
N LEU A 388 -31.29 -12.05 14.38
CA LEU A 388 -31.50 -13.42 14.81
C LEU A 388 -32.33 -13.48 16.10
N ASP A 389 -33.54 -14.01 15.99
CA ASP A 389 -34.45 -14.13 17.11
C ASP A 389 -33.87 -15.10 18.16
N GLY A 390 -33.61 -14.60 19.37
CA GLY A 390 -33.16 -15.42 20.49
C GLY A 390 -31.64 -15.64 20.57
N PHE A 391 -30.84 -14.90 19.79
CA PHE A 391 -29.37 -14.97 19.86
C PHE A 391 -28.83 -14.77 21.27
N LYS A 392 -29.35 -13.79 22.02
CA LYS A 392 -28.98 -13.57 23.43
C LYS A 392 -29.22 -14.81 24.30
N GLN A 393 -30.34 -15.50 24.11
CA GLN A 393 -30.65 -16.72 24.87
C GLN A 393 -29.65 -17.84 24.59
N ILE A 394 -29.15 -17.95 23.34
CA ILE A 394 -28.08 -18.89 22.99
C ILE A 394 -26.80 -18.55 23.72
N ASN A 395 -26.37 -17.27 23.72
CA ASN A 395 -25.19 -16.85 24.46
C ASN A 395 -25.32 -17.13 25.96
N ASP A 396 -26.47 -16.80 26.55
CA ASP A 396 -26.71 -16.95 27.98
C ASP A 396 -26.80 -18.44 28.41
N THR A 397 -27.25 -19.33 27.51
CA THR A 397 -27.46 -20.76 27.82
C THR A 397 -26.28 -21.66 27.42
N MET A 398 -25.65 -21.38 26.27
CA MET A 398 -24.63 -22.25 25.64
C MET A 398 -23.25 -21.61 25.57
N GLY A 399 -23.11 -20.34 25.98
CA GLY A 399 -21.87 -19.58 25.97
C GLY A 399 -21.60 -18.84 24.66
N HIS A 400 -20.66 -17.90 24.72
CA HIS A 400 -20.30 -17.04 23.59
C HIS A 400 -19.72 -17.81 22.40
N ASP A 401 -18.97 -18.89 22.63
CA ASP A 401 -18.42 -19.70 21.53
C ASP A 401 -19.52 -20.33 20.66
N ALA A 402 -20.64 -20.75 21.29
CA ALA A 402 -21.80 -21.28 20.57
C ALA A 402 -22.54 -20.17 19.81
N GLY A 403 -22.62 -18.96 20.36
CA GLY A 403 -23.11 -17.78 19.66
C GLY A 403 -22.25 -17.39 18.46
N ASP A 404 -20.94 -17.40 18.62
CA ASP A 404 -19.99 -17.11 17.54
C ASP A 404 -20.12 -18.13 16.40
N GLN A 405 -20.23 -19.42 16.73
CA GLN A 405 -20.50 -20.47 15.74
C GLN A 405 -21.84 -20.27 15.03
N LEU A 406 -22.89 -19.90 15.77
CA LEU A 406 -24.20 -19.59 15.19
C LEU A 406 -24.12 -18.43 14.19
N LEU A 407 -23.34 -17.39 14.48
CA LEU A 407 -23.12 -16.26 13.58
C LEU A 407 -22.35 -16.65 12.33
N ILE A 408 -21.29 -17.45 12.47
CA ILE A 408 -20.50 -17.99 11.35
C ILE A 408 -21.40 -18.82 10.42
N ASP A 409 -22.17 -19.75 10.98
CA ASP A 409 -23.05 -20.62 10.22
C ASP A 409 -24.20 -19.86 9.57
N THR A 410 -24.73 -18.84 10.26
CA THR A 410 -25.74 -17.93 9.70
C THR A 410 -25.18 -17.21 8.48
N GLY A 411 -23.99 -16.63 8.58
CA GLY A 411 -23.33 -15.97 7.45
C GLY A 411 -23.14 -16.90 6.26
N ALA A 412 -22.67 -18.13 6.52
CA ALA A 412 -22.50 -19.14 5.48
C ALA A 412 -23.83 -19.57 4.82
N ARG A 413 -24.92 -19.71 5.60
CA ARG A 413 -26.26 -20.01 5.08
C ARG A 413 -26.79 -18.87 4.21
N LEU A 414 -26.65 -17.62 4.67
CA LEU A 414 -27.06 -16.45 3.89
C LEU A 414 -26.30 -16.38 2.57
N SER A 415 -24.98 -16.48 2.57
CA SER A 415 -24.17 -16.44 1.35
C SER A 415 -24.53 -17.54 0.33
N ARG A 416 -24.89 -18.74 0.79
CA ARG A 416 -25.33 -19.84 -0.10
C ARG A 416 -26.77 -19.67 -0.63
N THR A 417 -27.60 -18.94 0.10
CA THR A 417 -29.01 -18.68 -0.28
C THR A 417 -29.11 -17.63 -1.38
N LEU A 418 -28.15 -16.71 -1.40
CA LEU A 418 -28.08 -15.59 -2.32
C LEU A 418 -27.33 -15.98 -3.61
N ARG A 419 -27.61 -15.25 -4.70
CA ARG A 419 -26.88 -15.34 -5.97
C ARG A 419 -25.68 -14.39 -5.95
N GLU A 420 -24.76 -14.57 -6.89
CA GLU A 420 -23.51 -13.80 -6.98
C GLU A 420 -23.70 -12.28 -7.08
N SER A 421 -24.84 -11.81 -7.62
CA SER A 421 -25.15 -10.39 -7.75
C SER A 421 -25.72 -9.74 -6.49
N ASP A 422 -26.03 -10.52 -5.45
CA ASP A 422 -26.58 -10.03 -4.19
C ASP A 422 -25.52 -10.15 -3.09
N SER A 423 -25.47 -9.17 -2.19
CA SER A 423 -24.43 -9.08 -1.16
C SER A 423 -25.01 -9.28 0.24
N VAL A 424 -24.22 -9.84 1.14
CA VAL A 424 -24.55 -9.96 2.57
C VAL A 424 -23.42 -9.37 3.43
N TYR A 425 -23.83 -8.66 4.48
CA TYR A 425 -22.96 -7.96 5.42
C TYR A 425 -23.38 -8.28 6.85
N ARG A 426 -22.44 -8.13 7.79
CA ARG A 426 -22.72 -8.16 9.24
C ARG A 426 -22.36 -6.80 9.83
N PHE A 427 -23.32 -6.15 10.48
CA PHE A 427 -23.12 -4.82 11.08
C PHE A 427 -22.58 -4.90 12.50
N GLY A 428 -22.81 -6.02 13.18
CA GLY A 428 -22.37 -6.28 14.54
C GLY A 428 -23.40 -7.12 15.28
N GLY A 429 -23.02 -7.72 16.42
CA GLY A 429 -23.94 -8.56 17.19
C GLY A 429 -24.56 -9.68 16.34
N ASP A 430 -25.88 -9.72 16.34
CA ASP A 430 -26.77 -10.60 15.57
C ASP A 430 -27.41 -9.96 14.33
N GLU A 431 -26.94 -8.78 13.94
CA GLU A 431 -27.50 -8.02 12.82
C GLU A 431 -26.79 -8.31 11.50
N PHE A 432 -27.57 -8.76 10.52
CA PHE A 432 -27.13 -8.98 9.14
C PHE A 432 -27.91 -8.09 8.19
N VAL A 433 -27.25 -7.69 7.10
CA VAL A 433 -27.86 -6.87 6.06
C VAL A 433 -27.66 -7.56 4.72
N VAL A 434 -28.71 -7.65 3.93
CA VAL A 434 -28.68 -8.19 2.57
C VAL A 434 -29.07 -7.11 1.59
N LEU A 435 -28.23 -6.87 0.59
CA LEU A 435 -28.47 -5.95 -0.51
C LEU A 435 -28.78 -6.74 -1.78
N LEU A 436 -30.03 -6.67 -2.23
CA LEU A 436 -30.44 -7.20 -3.53
C LEU A 436 -30.20 -6.12 -4.56
N GLY A 437 -29.11 -6.24 -5.32
CA GLY A 437 -28.66 -5.22 -6.27
C GLY A 437 -29.62 -4.99 -7.43
N TYR A 438 -30.52 -5.94 -7.70
CA TYR A 438 -31.55 -5.81 -8.73
C TYR A 438 -32.74 -6.75 -8.50
N ILE A 439 -33.96 -6.22 -8.51
CA ILE A 439 -35.23 -6.94 -8.49
C ILE A 439 -36.18 -6.37 -9.56
N HIS A 440 -36.98 -7.22 -10.19
CA HIS A 440 -37.95 -6.77 -11.20
C HIS A 440 -39.20 -6.19 -10.54
N GLN A 441 -39.62 -6.78 -9.43
CA GLN A 441 -40.83 -6.39 -8.71
C GLN A 441 -40.66 -6.61 -7.20
N ARG A 442 -41.49 -5.91 -6.41
CA ARG A 442 -41.51 -6.03 -4.94
C ARG A 442 -41.53 -7.48 -4.45
N ARG A 443 -42.30 -8.34 -5.11
CA ARG A 443 -42.47 -9.76 -4.73
C ARG A 443 -41.17 -10.55 -4.75
N ASP A 444 -40.19 -10.15 -5.56
CA ASP A 444 -38.91 -10.85 -5.66
C ASP A 444 -38.14 -10.76 -4.34
N ALA A 445 -38.17 -9.61 -3.67
CA ALA A 445 -37.60 -9.44 -2.33
C ALA A 445 -38.28 -10.36 -1.29
N ALA A 446 -39.60 -10.53 -1.36
CA ALA A 446 -40.31 -11.48 -0.50
C ALA A 446 -39.93 -12.94 -0.78
N VAL A 447 -39.65 -13.30 -2.04
CA VAL A 447 -39.17 -14.64 -2.38
C VAL A 447 -37.82 -14.91 -1.73
N VAL A 448 -36.89 -13.95 -1.78
CA VAL A 448 -35.59 -14.08 -1.12
C VAL A 448 -35.74 -14.12 0.41
N ALA A 449 -36.55 -13.23 0.99
CA ALA A 449 -36.80 -13.23 2.44
C ALA A 449 -37.39 -14.57 2.94
N ASN A 450 -38.34 -15.17 2.20
CA ASN A 450 -38.89 -16.48 2.54
C ASN A 450 -37.86 -17.61 2.45
N LYS A 451 -36.95 -17.56 1.45
CA LYS A 451 -35.83 -18.52 1.38
C LYS A 451 -34.93 -18.39 2.59
N ILE A 452 -34.56 -17.16 2.97
CA ILE A 452 -33.74 -16.89 4.15
C ILE A 452 -34.42 -17.42 5.42
N LEU A 453 -35.71 -17.10 5.63
CA LEU A 453 -36.48 -17.63 6.77
C LEU A 453 -36.45 -19.16 6.82
N GLY A 454 -36.64 -19.82 5.68
CA GLY A 454 -36.60 -21.28 5.58
C GLY A 454 -35.23 -21.87 5.91
N GLU A 455 -34.14 -21.26 5.44
CA GLU A 455 -32.77 -21.74 5.68
C GLU A 455 -32.29 -21.48 7.12
N ILE A 456 -32.63 -20.34 7.71
CA ILE A 456 -32.26 -20.02 9.10
C ILE A 456 -33.03 -20.88 10.08
N ARG A 457 -34.30 -21.21 9.81
CA ARG A 457 -35.11 -22.07 10.68
C ARG A 457 -34.59 -23.51 10.78
N ARG A 458 -33.70 -23.96 9.89
CA ARG A 458 -33.10 -25.29 10.02
C ARG A 458 -32.22 -25.35 11.28
N PRO A 459 -32.21 -26.48 12.03
CA PRO A 459 -31.38 -26.59 13.22
C PRO A 459 -29.90 -26.29 12.94
N PHE A 460 -29.24 -25.58 13.84
CA PHE A 460 -27.79 -25.35 13.85
C PHE A 460 -27.13 -26.41 14.73
N GLU A 461 -26.01 -26.96 14.28
CA GLU A 461 -25.19 -27.88 15.07
C GLU A 461 -24.17 -27.04 15.86
N LEU A 462 -24.43 -26.84 17.15
CA LEU A 462 -23.58 -26.04 18.02
C LEU A 462 -22.79 -26.96 18.97
N SER A 463 -21.54 -26.58 19.24
CA SER A 463 -20.68 -27.29 20.20
C SER A 463 -20.89 -26.67 21.58
N SER A 464 -21.25 -27.48 22.59
CA SER A 464 -21.35 -27.00 23.99
C SER A 464 -20.06 -27.29 24.75
N ALA A 465 -19.59 -26.34 25.56
CA ALA A 465 -18.45 -26.51 26.46
C ALA A 465 -18.82 -27.28 27.75
N THR A 466 -20.11 -27.36 28.10
CA THR A 466 -20.57 -27.91 29.40
C THR A 466 -20.98 -29.38 29.35
N GLU A 467 -21.27 -29.95 28.18
CA GLU A 467 -21.56 -31.38 28.01
C GLU A 467 -20.99 -31.83 26.67
N GLY A 468 -20.18 -32.90 26.65
CA GLY A 468 -19.48 -33.41 25.46
C GLY A 468 -20.36 -34.04 24.38
N GLY A 469 -21.50 -33.42 24.04
CA GLY A 469 -22.45 -33.81 23.00
C GLY A 469 -22.71 -32.70 21.98
N ARG A 470 -23.06 -33.10 20.75
CA ARG A 470 -23.57 -32.18 19.71
C ARG A 470 -24.97 -31.71 20.11
N ASN A 471 -25.14 -30.41 20.34
CA ASN A 471 -26.44 -29.83 20.65
C ASN A 471 -27.01 -29.13 19.41
N THR A 472 -28.28 -29.38 19.12
CA THR A 472 -28.99 -28.71 18.02
C THR A 472 -29.80 -27.55 18.57
N ALA A 473 -29.60 -26.35 18.01
CA ALA A 473 -30.38 -25.16 18.35
C ALA A 473 -31.22 -24.71 17.15
N THR A 474 -32.45 -24.26 17.39
CA THR A 474 -33.29 -23.66 16.35
C THR A 474 -33.50 -22.19 16.70
N VAL A 475 -33.16 -21.30 15.78
CA VAL A 475 -33.40 -19.85 15.91
C VAL A 475 -34.29 -19.36 14.77
N GLY A 476 -35.01 -18.27 15.04
CA GLY A 476 -35.75 -17.53 14.03
C GLY A 476 -34.92 -16.38 13.47
N VAL A 477 -35.46 -15.70 12.46
CA VAL A 477 -34.92 -14.40 12.02
C VAL A 477 -36.08 -13.45 11.73
N SER A 478 -35.97 -12.24 12.24
CA SER A 478 -36.88 -11.13 11.92
C SER A 478 -36.26 -10.31 10.80
N ILE A 479 -37.01 -10.08 9.72
CA ILE A 479 -36.51 -9.42 8.50
C ILE A 479 -37.31 -8.16 8.19
N GLY A 480 -36.65 -7.03 8.01
CA GLY A 480 -37.24 -5.79 7.51
C GLY A 480 -36.83 -5.53 6.07
N ILE A 481 -37.77 -5.17 5.20
CA ILE A 481 -37.51 -4.95 3.77
C ILE A 481 -37.81 -3.51 3.39
N ALA A 482 -36.82 -2.80 2.86
CA ALA A 482 -36.98 -1.50 2.19
C ALA A 482 -36.62 -1.60 0.71
N LEU A 483 -37.42 -0.97 -0.14
CA LEU A 483 -37.24 -0.94 -1.59
C LEU A 483 -36.56 0.36 -2.02
N ILE A 484 -35.63 0.27 -2.97
CA ILE A 484 -34.92 1.41 -3.54
C ILE A 484 -35.40 1.60 -4.99
N PRO A 485 -35.85 2.81 -5.39
CA PRO A 485 -35.88 4.06 -4.62
C PRO A 485 -37.19 4.33 -3.84
N VAL A 486 -38.12 3.38 -3.76
CA VAL A 486 -39.50 3.60 -3.28
C VAL A 486 -39.57 4.05 -1.81
N ASP A 487 -38.81 3.40 -0.94
CA ASP A 487 -38.82 3.63 0.52
C ASP A 487 -37.68 4.57 0.97
N GLY A 488 -36.88 5.08 0.04
CA GLY A 488 -35.80 6.02 0.31
C GLY A 488 -34.79 6.15 -0.84
N SER A 489 -34.14 7.32 -0.92
CA SER A 489 -33.10 7.64 -1.91
C SER A 489 -31.74 7.98 -1.29
N THR A 490 -31.60 7.86 0.03
CA THR A 490 -30.31 8.00 0.74
C THR A 490 -30.04 6.76 1.59
N ILE A 491 -28.77 6.55 1.95
CA ILE A 491 -28.37 5.40 2.78
C ILE A 491 -29.14 5.43 4.11
N GLU A 492 -29.21 6.60 4.75
CA GLU A 492 -29.87 6.80 6.04
C GLU A 492 -31.37 6.52 5.95
N ALA A 493 -32.03 6.98 4.88
CA ALA A 493 -33.47 6.76 4.70
C ALA A 493 -33.80 5.29 4.50
N VAL A 494 -33.05 4.60 3.63
CA VAL A 494 -33.31 3.18 3.29
C VAL A 494 -32.94 2.26 4.46
N THR A 495 -31.81 2.52 5.13
CA THR A 495 -31.41 1.73 6.33
C THR A 495 -32.42 1.90 7.46
N LYS A 496 -32.86 3.12 7.75
CA LYS A 496 -33.90 3.39 8.75
C LYS A 496 -35.24 2.74 8.39
N ALA A 497 -35.63 2.78 7.12
CA ALA A 497 -36.87 2.13 6.66
C ALA A 497 -36.81 0.60 6.85
N ALA A 498 -35.69 -0.03 6.51
CA ALA A 498 -35.50 -1.46 6.67
C ALA A 498 -35.47 -1.86 8.16
N ASP A 499 -34.77 -1.10 9.00
CA ASP A 499 -34.71 -1.32 10.45
C ASP A 499 -36.09 -1.22 11.12
N LEU A 500 -36.86 -0.16 10.83
CA LEU A 500 -38.24 -0.02 11.33
C LEU A 500 -39.14 -1.19 10.91
N ALA A 501 -38.99 -1.66 9.66
CA ALA A 501 -39.73 -2.82 9.19
C ALA A 501 -39.32 -4.11 9.92
N MET A 502 -38.04 -4.27 10.24
CA MET A 502 -37.52 -5.41 10.98
C MET A 502 -38.04 -5.42 12.42
N TYR A 503 -38.02 -4.25 13.07
CA TYR A 503 -38.59 -4.09 14.40
C TYR A 503 -40.07 -4.49 14.44
N HIS A 504 -40.86 -4.05 13.46
CA HIS A 504 -42.26 -4.48 13.35
C HIS A 504 -42.41 -5.99 13.13
N ALA A 505 -41.49 -6.62 12.38
CA ALA A 505 -41.47 -8.08 12.22
C ALA A 505 -41.23 -8.79 13.57
N LYS A 506 -40.38 -8.23 14.45
CA LYS A 506 -40.18 -8.75 15.81
C LYS A 506 -41.44 -8.66 16.66
N GLU A 507 -42.09 -7.50 16.69
CA GLU A 507 -43.32 -7.28 17.47
C GLU A 507 -44.49 -8.14 16.98
N SER A 508 -44.58 -8.36 15.67
CA SER A 508 -45.65 -9.15 15.04
C SER A 508 -45.48 -10.67 15.22
N GLY A 509 -44.66 -11.11 16.16
CA GLY A 509 -44.48 -12.52 16.53
C GLY A 509 -43.22 -13.18 15.99
N LYS A 510 -42.20 -12.41 15.59
CA LYS A 510 -40.86 -12.89 15.17
C LYS A 510 -40.89 -13.87 13.99
N ASN A 511 -39.72 -14.35 13.56
CA ASN A 511 -39.54 -15.35 12.50
C ASN A 511 -40.37 -15.08 11.24
N ARG A 512 -40.30 -13.84 10.76
CA ARG A 512 -41.08 -13.35 9.61
C ARG A 512 -40.37 -12.17 8.97
N PHE A 513 -40.86 -11.78 7.79
CA PHE A 513 -40.48 -10.53 7.19
C PHE A 513 -41.63 -9.51 7.23
N SER A 514 -41.28 -8.23 7.29
CA SER A 514 -42.21 -7.13 7.06
C SER A 514 -41.59 -6.18 6.04
N TYR A 515 -42.42 -5.62 5.18
CA TYR A 515 -41.98 -4.48 4.39
C TYR A 515 -42.11 -3.20 5.19
N TYR A 516 -41.29 -2.22 4.86
CA TYR A 516 -41.53 -0.85 5.26
C TYR A 516 -42.88 -0.36 4.72
N ARG A 517 -43.57 0.40 5.57
CA ARG A 517 -44.79 1.15 5.26
C ARG A 517 -44.69 2.45 6.05
N VAL A 518 -45.13 3.56 5.47
CA VAL A 518 -45.09 4.88 6.12
C VAL A 518 -45.82 4.85 7.47
N ASP A 519 -46.94 4.12 7.56
CA ASP A 519 -47.72 3.90 8.79
C ASP A 519 -46.92 3.24 9.94
N LEU A 520 -45.79 2.57 9.66
CA LEU A 520 -44.94 1.94 10.69
C LEU A 520 -44.09 2.96 11.46
N ASN A 521 -43.68 4.05 10.80
CA ASN A 521 -42.92 5.12 11.46
C ASN A 521 -43.81 5.85 12.48
N ASP A 522 -45.08 6.06 12.14
CA ASP A 522 -46.05 6.70 13.04
C ASP A 522 -46.34 5.83 14.27
N ARG A 523 -46.42 4.50 14.12
CA ARG A 523 -46.65 3.57 15.24
C ARG A 523 -45.48 3.47 16.21
N ALA A 524 -44.24 3.51 15.71
CA ALA A 524 -43.05 3.49 16.58
C ALA A 524 -42.93 4.79 17.39
N VAL A 525 -43.16 5.94 16.74
CA VAL A 525 -43.22 7.25 17.42
C VAL A 525 -44.36 7.30 18.42
N GLU A 526 -45.56 6.88 18.01
CA GLU A 526 -46.73 6.81 18.89
C GLU A 526 -46.48 5.92 20.11
N ARG A 527 -45.84 4.77 19.92
CA ARG A 527 -45.52 3.85 21.00
C ARG A 527 -44.55 4.46 22.02
N TRP A 528 -43.50 5.15 21.55
CA TRP A 528 -42.58 5.86 22.43
C TRP A 528 -43.29 6.99 23.20
N GLU A 529 -44.15 7.75 22.52
CA GLU A 529 -44.96 8.80 23.15
C GLU A 529 -45.94 8.23 24.19
N LEU A 530 -46.54 7.07 23.93
CA LEU A 530 -47.40 6.38 24.90
C LEU A 530 -46.59 5.90 26.11
N GLU A 531 -45.42 5.29 25.92
CA GLU A 531 -44.58 4.84 27.06
C GLU A 531 -44.19 6.01 27.97
N GLN A 532 -43.66 7.10 27.40
CA GLN A 532 -43.31 8.28 28.18
C GLN A 532 -44.54 8.92 28.83
N GLY A 533 -45.65 8.96 28.08
CA GLY A 533 -46.92 9.49 28.56
C GLY A 533 -47.47 8.72 29.77
N ILE A 534 -47.42 7.39 29.78
CA ILE A 534 -47.97 6.58 30.90
C ILE A 534 -47.24 6.90 32.20
N ARG A 535 -45.89 6.98 32.17
CA ARG A 535 -45.10 7.34 33.37
C ARG A 535 -45.46 8.73 33.89
N SER A 536 -45.49 9.71 32.98
CA SER A 536 -45.83 11.09 33.34
C SER A 536 -47.27 11.21 33.86
N ALA A 537 -48.22 10.48 33.27
CA ALA A 537 -49.62 10.49 33.67
C ALA A 537 -49.85 9.92 35.08
N LEU A 538 -49.06 8.91 35.47
CA LEU A 538 -49.11 8.34 36.82
C LEU A 538 -48.63 9.34 37.89
N GLU A 539 -47.62 10.15 37.57
CA GLU A 539 -47.12 11.21 38.46
C GLU A 539 -48.05 12.44 38.50
N ASN A 540 -48.63 12.81 37.36
CA ASN A 540 -49.43 14.02 37.21
C ASN A 540 -50.92 13.87 37.54
N GLY A 541 -51.38 12.66 37.83
CA GLY A 541 -52.79 12.36 38.12
C GLY A 541 -53.70 12.47 36.90
N ASP A 542 -53.21 12.08 35.72
CA ASP A 542 -53.96 12.16 34.46
C ASP A 542 -54.80 10.88 34.18
N PHE A 543 -54.80 9.92 35.12
CA PHE A 543 -55.63 8.71 35.10
C PHE A 543 -56.82 8.84 36.02
N ASP A 544 -57.96 8.31 35.57
CA ASP A 544 -59.20 8.24 36.34
C ASP A 544 -59.83 6.85 36.24
N LEU A 545 -60.62 6.47 37.24
CA LEU A 545 -61.45 5.26 37.20
C LEU A 545 -62.89 5.60 36.85
N HIS A 546 -63.39 4.97 35.80
CA HIS A 546 -64.82 4.92 35.52
C HIS A 546 -65.38 3.60 36.06
N TYR A 547 -66.64 3.62 36.50
CA TYR A 547 -67.26 2.47 37.11
C TYR A 547 -68.47 2.01 36.31
N GLN A 548 -68.43 0.78 35.83
CA GLN A 548 -69.56 0.18 35.10
C GLN A 548 -70.42 -0.67 36.04
N PRO A 549 -71.71 -0.35 36.22
CA PRO A 549 -72.57 -1.11 37.11
C PRO A 549 -72.84 -2.54 36.64
N ILE A 550 -72.71 -3.49 37.58
CA ILE A 550 -73.14 -4.87 37.46
C ILE A 550 -74.48 -4.98 38.18
N VAL A 551 -75.54 -5.18 37.40
CA VAL A 551 -76.92 -5.24 37.88
C VAL A 551 -77.43 -6.67 37.91
N ASP A 552 -78.24 -6.97 38.92
CA ASP A 552 -78.98 -8.21 39.03
C ASP A 552 -80.28 -8.13 38.20
N THR A 553 -80.97 -9.27 38.04
CA THR A 553 -82.20 -9.40 37.24
C THR A 553 -83.36 -8.53 37.74
N ASP A 554 -83.32 -8.12 39.02
CA ASP A 554 -84.26 -7.19 39.65
C ASP A 554 -83.89 -5.71 39.40
N GLY A 555 -82.79 -5.44 38.71
CA GLY A 555 -82.28 -4.10 38.44
C GLY A 555 -81.46 -3.49 39.59
N ALA A 556 -81.24 -4.23 40.68
CA ALA A 556 -80.39 -3.77 41.78
C ALA A 556 -78.91 -3.82 41.39
N ILE A 557 -78.15 -2.76 41.70
CA ILE A 557 -76.70 -2.74 41.51
C ILE A 557 -76.07 -3.60 42.60
N ARG A 558 -75.35 -4.65 42.18
CA ARG A 558 -74.62 -5.55 43.10
C ARG A 558 -73.15 -5.22 43.16
N GLY A 559 -72.58 -4.73 42.06
CA GLY A 559 -71.17 -4.37 42.02
C GLY A 559 -70.86 -3.39 40.90
N LEU A 560 -69.60 -2.98 40.85
CA LEU A 560 -69.08 -2.01 39.91
C LEU A 560 -67.77 -2.54 39.33
N GLU A 561 -67.61 -2.57 38.01
CA GLU A 561 -66.32 -2.87 37.39
C GLU A 561 -65.50 -1.59 37.25
N ALA A 562 -64.29 -1.58 37.80
CA ALA A 562 -63.35 -0.48 37.69
C ALA A 562 -62.65 -0.49 36.32
N LEU A 563 -62.90 0.54 35.54
CA LEU A 563 -62.39 0.70 34.18
C LEU A 563 -61.47 1.91 34.10
N LEU A 564 -60.18 1.65 33.92
CA LEU A 564 -59.16 2.69 33.78
C LEU A 564 -59.41 3.59 32.56
N ARG A 565 -59.25 4.90 32.74
CA ARG A 565 -59.30 5.91 31.67
C ARG A 565 -58.07 6.80 31.77
N TRP A 566 -57.54 7.17 30.61
CA TRP A 566 -56.41 8.08 30.52
C TRP A 566 -56.82 9.37 29.80
N ASN A 567 -56.76 10.49 30.51
CA ASN A 567 -57.05 11.81 29.98
C ASN A 567 -55.75 12.57 29.69
N HIS A 568 -55.17 12.34 28.51
CA HIS A 568 -53.90 12.94 28.13
C HIS A 568 -54.05 14.45 27.88
N ARG A 569 -53.25 15.27 28.56
CA ARG A 569 -53.36 16.75 28.56
C ARG A 569 -53.42 17.39 27.16
N THR A 570 -52.64 16.88 26.22
CA THR A 570 -52.59 17.40 24.84
C THR A 570 -53.37 16.58 23.81
N LYS A 571 -53.66 15.29 24.10
CA LYS A 571 -54.23 14.35 23.13
C LYS A 571 -55.68 13.97 23.45
N GLY A 572 -56.22 14.44 24.57
CA GLY A 572 -57.55 14.07 25.05
C GLY A 572 -57.61 12.63 25.57
N ALA A 573 -58.80 12.05 25.56
CA ALA A 573 -59.03 10.70 26.07
C ALA A 573 -58.31 9.63 25.20
N ILE A 574 -57.43 8.85 25.82
CA ILE A 574 -56.75 7.72 25.19
C ILE A 574 -57.40 6.42 25.64
N ALA A 575 -57.82 5.59 24.69
CA ALA A 575 -58.49 4.32 24.95
C ALA A 575 -57.54 3.29 25.61
N PRO A 576 -58.02 2.49 26.60
CA PRO A 576 -57.23 1.43 27.24
C PRO A 576 -56.59 0.44 26.26
N SER A 577 -57.29 0.09 25.19
CA SER A 577 -56.77 -0.80 24.14
C SER A 577 -55.50 -0.27 23.45
N ARG A 578 -55.20 1.03 23.53
CA ARG A 578 -53.98 1.63 22.95
C ARG A 578 -52.80 1.61 23.91
N PHE A 579 -53.01 1.82 25.21
CA PHE A 579 -51.90 2.02 26.16
C PHE A 579 -51.66 0.84 27.11
N ILE A 580 -52.68 -0.02 27.37
CA ILE A 580 -52.51 -1.19 28.23
C ILE A 580 -51.45 -2.17 27.67
N PRO A 581 -51.44 -2.50 26.36
CA PRO A 581 -50.40 -3.38 25.81
C PRO A 581 -48.98 -2.81 25.99
N VAL A 582 -48.82 -1.49 25.81
CA VAL A 582 -47.53 -0.80 26.00
C VAL A 582 -47.10 -0.84 27.46
N ALA A 583 -48.04 -0.60 28.40
CA ALA A 583 -47.78 -0.70 29.83
C ALA A 583 -47.38 -2.12 30.24
N GLU A 584 -48.02 -3.14 29.66
CA GLU A 584 -47.71 -4.53 29.92
C GLU A 584 -46.29 -4.85 29.47
N GLU A 585 -45.95 -4.63 28.21
CA GLU A 585 -44.62 -4.97 27.66
C GLU A 585 -43.46 -4.26 28.39
N THR A 586 -43.67 -2.99 28.78
CA THR A 586 -42.67 -2.18 29.48
C THR A 586 -42.61 -2.43 30.99
N GLY A 587 -43.59 -3.16 31.54
CA GLY A 587 -43.69 -3.44 32.98
C GLY A 587 -44.33 -2.32 33.81
N ILE A 588 -44.65 -1.18 33.19
CA ILE A 588 -45.35 -0.05 33.84
C ILE A 588 -46.77 -0.45 34.29
N ILE A 589 -47.33 -1.52 33.73
CA ILE A 589 -48.64 -2.05 34.14
C ILE A 589 -48.69 -2.42 35.63
N VAL A 590 -47.56 -2.78 36.24
CA VAL A 590 -47.51 -3.15 37.66
C VAL A 590 -47.75 -1.93 38.56
N PRO A 591 -46.96 -0.85 38.50
CA PRO A 591 -47.23 0.35 39.29
C PRO A 591 -48.57 1.00 38.94
N LEU A 592 -48.99 0.97 37.67
CA LEU A 592 -50.31 1.45 37.25
C LEU A 592 -51.44 0.62 37.87
N GLY A 593 -51.35 -0.71 37.84
CA GLY A 593 -52.32 -1.62 38.44
C GLY A 593 -52.40 -1.46 39.96
N ASN A 594 -51.30 -1.18 40.64
CA ASN A 594 -51.29 -0.88 42.06
C ASN A 594 -52.04 0.42 42.37
N TRP A 595 -51.84 1.46 41.55
CA TRP A 595 -52.60 2.71 41.67
C TRP A 595 -54.10 2.49 41.43
N VAL A 596 -54.47 1.67 40.44
CA VAL A 596 -55.87 1.30 40.16
C VAL A 596 -56.48 0.61 41.37
N LEU A 597 -55.80 -0.40 41.93
CA LEU A 597 -56.26 -1.15 43.09
C LEU A 597 -56.49 -0.24 44.30
N GLU A 598 -55.52 0.61 44.63
CA GLU A 598 -55.66 1.55 45.75
C GLU A 598 -56.81 2.53 45.55
N THR A 599 -56.98 3.05 44.33
CA THR A 599 -58.04 4.00 44.01
C THR A 599 -59.41 3.34 44.12
N ALA A 600 -59.58 2.15 43.56
CA ALA A 600 -60.80 1.36 43.70
C ALA A 600 -61.13 1.03 45.16
N CYS A 601 -60.12 0.70 45.97
CA CYS A 601 -60.28 0.47 47.40
C CYS A 601 -60.74 1.74 48.16
N ARG A 602 -60.20 2.92 47.82
CA ARG A 602 -60.68 4.19 48.41
C ARG A 602 -62.11 4.50 48.02
N ASP A 603 -62.46 4.29 46.75
CA ASP A 603 -63.78 4.59 46.22
C ASP A 603 -64.85 3.66 46.83
N ILE A 604 -64.57 2.35 46.94
CA ILE A 604 -65.50 1.40 47.54
C ILE A 604 -65.73 1.68 49.02
N ARG A 605 -64.67 2.01 49.78
CA ARG A 605 -64.81 2.44 51.17
C ARG A 605 -65.74 3.64 51.28
N ARG A 606 -65.53 4.65 50.44
CA ARG A 606 -66.36 5.86 50.45
C ARG A 606 -67.84 5.54 50.18
N TRP A 607 -68.13 4.63 49.26
CA TRP A 607 -69.51 4.21 49.00
C TRP A 607 -70.10 3.38 50.13
N ASN A 608 -69.33 2.49 50.75
CA ASN A 608 -69.77 1.75 51.92
C ASN A 608 -70.11 2.70 53.08
N ASP A 609 -69.25 3.69 53.36
CA ASP A 609 -69.46 4.73 54.37
C ASP A 609 -70.68 5.63 54.05
N SER A 610 -71.05 5.73 52.77
CA SER A 610 -72.22 6.51 52.30
C SER A 610 -73.53 5.72 52.34
N GLY A 611 -73.55 4.51 52.91
CA GLY A 611 -74.77 3.71 53.08
C GLY A 611 -74.97 2.59 52.04
N HIS A 612 -73.92 2.20 51.30
CA HIS A 612 -73.95 1.08 50.36
C HIS A 612 -73.00 -0.06 50.77
N PRO A 613 -73.21 -0.72 51.92
CA PRO A 613 -72.27 -1.72 52.45
C PRO A 613 -72.21 -3.01 51.63
N ASP A 614 -73.26 -3.33 50.86
CA ASP A 614 -73.38 -4.59 50.12
C ASP A 614 -72.82 -4.52 48.69
N VAL A 615 -72.36 -3.35 48.25
CA VAL A 615 -71.79 -3.16 46.91
C VAL A 615 -70.32 -3.60 46.92
N TYR A 616 -69.89 -4.29 45.86
CA TYR A 616 -68.49 -4.61 45.63
C TYR A 616 -67.91 -3.88 44.41
N VAL A 617 -66.59 -3.78 44.34
CA VAL A 617 -65.87 -3.30 43.14
C VAL A 617 -65.01 -4.43 42.56
N SER A 618 -65.12 -4.68 41.26
CA SER A 618 -64.22 -5.56 40.52
C SER A 618 -63.02 -4.75 40.00
N VAL A 619 -61.82 -5.29 40.18
CA VAL A 619 -60.54 -4.71 39.71
C VAL A 619 -59.82 -5.73 38.84
N ASN A 620 -59.56 -5.35 37.59
CA ASN A 620 -58.83 -6.16 36.64
C ASN A 620 -57.32 -6.20 36.98
N LEU A 621 -56.74 -7.39 37.06
CA LEU A 621 -55.31 -7.61 37.22
C LEU A 621 -54.67 -8.04 35.90
N SER A 622 -53.55 -7.41 35.55
CA SER A 622 -52.76 -7.83 34.40
C SER A 622 -51.99 -9.13 34.72
N PRO A 623 -51.65 -9.96 33.71
CA PRO A 623 -50.87 -11.18 33.94
C PRO A 623 -49.52 -10.90 34.62
N ARG A 624 -48.84 -9.82 34.22
CA ARG A 624 -47.55 -9.42 34.81
C ARG A 624 -47.65 -8.98 36.27
N GLN A 625 -48.80 -8.43 36.68
CA GLN A 625 -49.06 -8.08 38.07
C GLN A 625 -49.42 -9.33 38.88
N PHE A 626 -50.20 -10.24 38.30
CA PHE A 626 -50.52 -11.53 38.93
C PHE A 626 -49.28 -12.40 39.17
N ASP A 627 -48.27 -12.26 38.30
CA ASP A 627 -46.96 -12.93 38.39
C ASP A 627 -45.96 -12.33 39.38
N GLN A 628 -46.29 -11.20 40.02
CA GLN A 628 -45.43 -10.64 41.05
C GLN A 628 -45.43 -11.52 42.30
N ARG A 629 -44.24 -11.79 42.83
CA ARG A 629 -44.06 -12.61 44.04
C ARG A 629 -44.67 -11.96 45.29
N ASP A 630 -44.73 -10.64 45.31
CA ASP A 630 -45.24 -9.81 46.39
C ASP A 630 -46.70 -9.33 46.16
N LEU A 631 -47.44 -9.98 45.24
CA LEU A 631 -48.82 -9.62 44.95
C LEU A 631 -49.71 -9.66 46.21
N VAL A 632 -49.57 -10.70 47.03
CA VAL A 632 -50.37 -10.90 48.24
C VAL A 632 -50.13 -9.77 49.23
N GLU A 633 -48.86 -9.42 49.46
CA GLU A 633 -48.46 -8.30 50.31
C GLU A 633 -48.93 -6.95 49.75
N THR A 634 -48.88 -6.78 48.42
CA THR A 634 -49.33 -5.57 47.74
C THR A 634 -50.83 -5.34 47.91
N VAL A 635 -51.64 -6.39 47.71
CA VAL A 635 -53.09 -6.36 47.88
C VAL A 635 -53.46 -6.11 49.34
N GLY A 636 -52.85 -6.85 50.27
CA GLY A 636 -53.06 -6.66 51.71
C GLY A 636 -52.71 -5.25 52.17
N GLY A 637 -51.56 -4.73 51.73
CA GLY A 637 -51.15 -3.36 52.02
C GLY A 637 -52.11 -2.31 51.45
N ALA A 638 -52.72 -2.55 50.28
CA ALA A 638 -53.73 -1.64 49.73
C ALA A 638 -54.99 -1.59 50.61
N PHE A 639 -55.44 -2.73 51.14
CA PHE A 639 -56.55 -2.75 52.11
C PHE A 639 -56.20 -2.03 53.41
N GLU A 640 -54.99 -2.24 53.95
CA GLU A 640 -54.54 -1.56 55.16
C GLU A 640 -54.45 -0.04 54.99
N ARG A 641 -53.86 0.44 53.88
CA ARG A 641 -53.71 1.88 53.61
C ARG A 641 -55.03 2.58 53.39
N THR A 642 -56.00 1.90 52.75
CA THR A 642 -57.28 2.49 52.37
C THR A 642 -58.38 2.24 53.38
N GLY A 643 -58.24 1.22 54.24
CA GLY A 643 -59.27 0.74 55.16
C GLY A 643 -60.49 0.12 54.47
N ALA A 644 -60.36 -0.28 53.21
CA ALA A 644 -61.43 -0.96 52.48
C ALA A 644 -61.67 -2.35 53.07
N ASN A 645 -62.93 -2.77 53.16
CA ASN A 645 -63.28 -4.13 53.53
C ASN A 645 -62.94 -5.09 52.37
N PRO A 646 -62.06 -6.08 52.56
CA PRO A 646 -61.68 -7.01 51.49
C PRO A 646 -62.88 -7.73 50.85
N ALA A 647 -63.95 -7.98 51.61
CA ALA A 647 -65.16 -8.62 51.10
C ALA A 647 -65.88 -7.80 50.00
N ASN A 648 -65.61 -6.49 49.94
CA ASN A 648 -66.18 -5.58 48.95
C ASN A 648 -65.25 -5.37 47.73
N VAL A 649 -64.11 -6.07 47.62
CA VAL A 649 -63.19 -5.97 46.48
C VAL A 649 -63.04 -7.34 45.82
N ARG A 650 -63.30 -7.41 44.51
CA ARG A 650 -63.12 -8.60 43.69
C ARG A 650 -61.99 -8.38 42.70
N LEU A 651 -61.04 -9.31 42.66
CA LEU A 651 -59.96 -9.29 41.69
C LEU A 651 -60.36 -10.14 40.47
N GLU A 652 -60.25 -9.55 39.29
CA GLU A 652 -60.55 -10.22 38.03
C GLU A 652 -59.26 -10.52 37.27
N ILE A 653 -59.16 -11.74 36.76
CA ILE A 653 -58.04 -12.23 35.96
C ILE A 653 -58.58 -12.87 34.69
N THR A 654 -57.82 -12.77 33.61
CA THR A 654 -58.18 -13.40 32.35
C THR A 654 -57.90 -14.91 32.39
N GLU A 655 -58.67 -15.69 31.65
CA GLU A 655 -58.47 -17.15 31.54
C GLU A 655 -57.05 -17.50 31.06
N SER A 656 -56.54 -16.76 30.07
CA SER A 656 -55.17 -16.93 29.55
C SER A 656 -54.08 -16.76 30.61
N CYS A 657 -54.30 -15.92 31.62
CA CYS A 657 -53.38 -15.74 32.74
C CYS A 657 -53.28 -16.99 33.62
N ILE A 658 -54.36 -17.77 33.72
CA ILE A 658 -54.41 -18.99 34.53
C ILE A 658 -53.78 -20.16 33.78
N MET A 659 -53.97 -20.21 32.45
CA MET A 659 -53.56 -21.34 31.61
C MET A 659 -52.04 -21.44 31.40
N SER A 660 -51.25 -20.40 31.69
CA SER A 660 -49.79 -20.42 31.56
C SER A 660 -49.09 -21.21 32.67
N ALA A 661 -49.64 -21.19 33.89
CA ALA A 661 -49.09 -21.87 35.08
C ALA A 661 -50.22 -22.18 36.10
N PRO A 662 -51.07 -23.19 35.83
CA PRO A 662 -52.32 -23.38 36.56
C PRO A 662 -52.15 -23.75 38.03
N GLU A 663 -51.18 -24.59 38.40
CA GLU A 663 -50.97 -24.97 39.80
C GLU A 663 -50.52 -23.78 40.68
N GLU A 664 -49.59 -22.96 40.16
CA GLU A 664 -49.07 -21.78 40.87
C GLU A 664 -50.14 -20.68 40.99
N ALA A 665 -50.95 -20.49 39.94
CA ALA A 665 -52.09 -19.58 39.96
C ALA A 665 -53.12 -19.99 41.03
N ILE A 666 -53.43 -21.29 41.14
CA ILE A 666 -54.34 -21.82 42.16
C ILE A 666 -53.80 -21.54 43.57
N GLU A 667 -52.52 -21.81 43.83
CA GLU A 667 -51.90 -21.57 45.13
C GLU A 667 -51.96 -20.09 45.54
N ARG A 668 -51.62 -19.17 44.62
CA ARG A 668 -51.71 -17.72 44.86
C ARG A 668 -53.15 -17.28 45.14
N MET A 669 -54.13 -17.77 44.37
CA MET A 669 -55.55 -17.45 44.60
C MET A 669 -56.05 -17.94 45.96
N HIS A 670 -55.65 -19.14 46.38
CA HIS A 670 -55.98 -19.65 47.72
C HIS A 670 -55.35 -18.80 48.82
N THR A 671 -54.10 -18.38 48.63
CA THR A 671 -53.39 -17.53 49.59
C THR A 671 -54.07 -16.16 49.74
N LEU A 672 -54.46 -15.54 48.62
CA LEU A 672 -55.22 -14.28 48.62
C LEU A 672 -56.54 -14.42 49.40
N LYS A 673 -57.33 -15.46 49.12
CA LYS A 673 -58.61 -15.73 49.81
C LYS A 673 -58.48 -16.13 51.28
N ALA A 674 -57.33 -16.69 51.68
CA ALA A 674 -57.10 -17.12 53.05
C ALA A 674 -56.66 -15.96 53.95
N ARG A 675 -55.92 -14.97 53.39
CA ARG A 675 -55.42 -13.80 54.13
C ARG A 675 -56.39 -12.63 54.15
N HIS A 676 -57.26 -12.52 53.15
CA HIS A 676 -58.18 -11.40 52.93
C HIS A 676 -59.55 -11.95 52.49
#